data_AF-A0A528KLH4-F1
#
_entry.id   AF-A0A528KLH4-F1
#
_cell.length_a   1.000
_cell.length_b   1.000
_cell.length_c   1.000
_cell.angle_alpha   90.00
_cell.angle_beta   90.00
_cell.angle_gamma   90.00
#
_symmetry.space_group_name_H-M   'P 1'
#
loop_
_entity.id
_entity.type
_entity.pdbx_description
1 polymer ?
#
loop_
_entity_poly.entity_id
_entity_poly.type
_entity_poly.pdbx_seq_one_letter_code
_entity_poly.pdbx_strand_id
1 'polypeptide(L)'
;MVAANRGNGASEPRLEGLLAASRGHPRTALPTVASVVVTVAALYFGREVFLPIAVALLLTFAIAPVVSSLKRAGVPRIAAVIASVAGAFAALSLFSFVVATQVSDLAQNIPLYQINILTKVRALKENGLGGGIISRLGGVIERVGQEIDRQEPQLPSAAQAPKREPIPVEVVSHEKPLEVLQNLIGPLISPLGSAGLVIIVVIFMLMEREDLRDRFIRLVGYGDLHRTTQALQDAGKRVGQYLLMQLVVNIIYAVPITIGLWVLGIPNALLWGLLALALRFVPYIGPIIGALLPLFLALAVAPGWSLLLWTAALFVVVELVTGNVIEPWLYGSHTGLSPLAIIVAAIFWTWLWGPIGLVLSTPLTVCLVVLGRHVPQFEFLDVLFGNEPVLEPHARLYQRLLAGDPDEATDHAEEMLEDKYLFEFYGKVAIPALLLGEQDRERGVMDDAQRRQLADSAMTLVANLDDSAQQEAEEEESGQAAAADEKAADSKAGEKNKAGEKNSGEAKPVEVEEEEVDLPDGSGIAVLCAGGRGELDDAAAAMLAQVLEVQGASVSKASFTELEPLAIRRLDLEAIDAVVIGFLNRQSTRHARFMVRRLKRIKAKLRVGIVFWSEVGNGDVEAAAELAATLNADFVAFGMVDAVTGALSKKAAVTLKPAHRRRQPARRKQLQAAE
;
A
#
# COMPACT_ATOMS: atom_id res chain seq x y z
N MET A 1 19.27 -7.99 -78.93
CA MET A 1 17.94 -7.42 -79.26
C MET A 1 16.95 -8.10 -78.33
N VAL A 2 16.68 -7.44 -77.20
CA VAL A 2 16.60 -8.03 -75.85
C VAL A 2 15.60 -7.23 -75.00
N ALA A 3 14.75 -7.96 -74.27
CA ALA A 3 14.13 -7.76 -72.94
C ALA A 3 13.59 -6.39 -72.44
N ALA A 4 12.49 -6.53 -71.66
CA ALA A 4 12.18 -5.89 -70.36
C ALA A 4 11.10 -4.77 -70.29
N ASN A 5 10.01 -5.09 -69.57
CA ASN A 5 9.56 -4.49 -68.29
C ASN A 5 9.38 -2.94 -68.16
N ARG A 6 8.16 -2.48 -67.78
CA ARG A 6 7.83 -1.59 -66.61
C ARG A 6 6.57 -0.71 -66.78
N GLY A 7 5.78 -0.64 -65.69
CA GLY A 7 5.06 0.55 -65.14
C GLY A 7 3.78 1.00 -65.84
N ASN A 8 2.78 1.65 -65.22
CA ASN A 8 2.51 2.13 -63.86
C ASN A 8 1.10 2.78 -63.93
N GLY A 9 0.29 2.80 -62.85
CA GLY A 9 -0.92 3.67 -62.82
C GLY A 9 -2.02 3.24 -61.84
N ALA A 10 -2.09 3.90 -60.69
CA ALA A 10 -3.04 3.72 -59.60
C ALA A 10 -4.36 4.51 -59.78
N SER A 11 -5.42 4.15 -59.05
CA SER A 11 -6.21 5.09 -58.20
C SER A 11 -7.25 4.35 -57.33
N GLU A 12 -7.04 4.47 -56.02
CA GLU A 12 -7.99 4.59 -54.89
C GLU A 12 -9.13 3.55 -54.71
N PRO A 13 -9.11 2.80 -53.60
CA PRO A 13 -9.80 3.27 -52.39
C PRO A 13 -9.05 2.89 -51.10
N ARG A 14 -8.44 3.88 -50.42
CA ARG A 14 -7.87 3.68 -49.07
C ARG A 14 -8.28 4.75 -48.05
N LEU A 15 -8.97 5.81 -48.46
CA LEU A 15 -9.32 6.91 -47.56
C LEU A 15 -10.56 6.61 -46.69
N GLU A 16 -11.57 5.90 -47.23
CA GLU A 16 -12.79 5.58 -46.47
C GLU A 16 -12.55 4.54 -45.36
N GLY A 17 -11.62 3.59 -45.58
CA GLY A 17 -11.23 2.61 -44.57
C GLY A 17 -10.41 3.20 -43.42
N LEU A 18 -9.66 4.28 -43.67
CA LEU A 18 -8.86 4.95 -42.64
C LEU A 18 -9.68 5.91 -41.78
N LEU A 19 -10.77 6.50 -42.30
CA LEU A 19 -11.68 7.33 -41.52
C LEU A 19 -12.71 6.51 -40.71
N ALA A 20 -12.94 5.24 -41.06
CA ALA A 20 -13.79 4.35 -40.28
C ALA A 20 -13.12 3.83 -38.99
N ALA A 21 -11.79 3.84 -38.92
CA ALA A 21 -11.02 3.34 -37.79
C ALA A 21 -10.83 4.34 -36.63
N SER A 22 -11.20 5.63 -36.80
CA SER A 22 -11.07 6.64 -35.74
C SER A 22 -12.36 6.94 -34.97
N ARG A 23 -13.47 6.23 -35.24
CA ARG A 23 -14.65 6.27 -34.36
C ARG A 23 -14.43 5.31 -33.19
N GLY A 24 -13.56 5.73 -32.27
CA GLY A 24 -13.64 5.29 -30.89
C GLY A 24 -15.07 5.55 -30.44
N HIS A 25 -15.86 4.48 -30.30
CA HIS A 25 -17.19 4.62 -29.73
C HIS A 25 -16.97 5.23 -28.34
N PRO A 26 -17.56 6.39 -28.02
CA PRO A 26 -17.58 6.83 -26.63
C PRO A 26 -18.23 5.67 -25.88
N ARG A 27 -17.47 4.99 -25.01
CA ARG A 27 -18.03 4.02 -24.08
C ARG A 27 -19.02 4.83 -23.26
N THR A 28 -20.29 4.81 -23.65
CA THR A 28 -21.35 5.46 -22.93
C THR A 28 -21.26 4.89 -21.52
N ALA A 29 -20.95 5.72 -20.52
CA ALA A 29 -20.92 5.33 -19.12
C ALA A 29 -22.32 4.96 -18.60
N LEU A 30 -23.37 5.12 -19.41
CA LEU A 30 -24.75 4.85 -19.08
C LEU A 30 -25.03 3.37 -18.72
N PRO A 31 -24.63 2.36 -19.52
CA PRO A 31 -24.76 0.95 -19.16
C PRO A 31 -24.01 0.56 -17.87
N THR A 32 -22.84 1.12 -17.61
CA THR A 32 -22.05 0.78 -16.40
C THR A 32 -22.65 1.40 -15.14
N VAL A 33 -23.12 2.65 -15.21
CA VAL A 33 -23.85 3.28 -14.10
C VAL A 33 -25.15 2.52 -13.82
N ALA A 34 -25.89 2.13 -14.86
CA ALA A 34 -27.11 1.35 -14.71
C ALA A 34 -26.84 -0.03 -14.05
N SER A 35 -25.77 -0.73 -14.44
CA SER A 35 -25.41 -2.01 -13.80
C SER A 35 -25.02 -1.85 -12.33
N VAL A 36 -24.33 -0.76 -11.97
CA VAL A 36 -23.98 -0.48 -10.57
C VAL A 36 -25.23 -0.21 -9.75
N VAL A 37 -26.15 0.63 -10.25
CA VAL A 37 -27.42 0.93 -9.55
C VAL A 37 -28.27 -0.33 -9.35
N VAL A 38 -28.39 -1.18 -10.37
CA VAL A 38 -29.12 -2.46 -10.27
C VAL A 38 -28.48 -3.38 -9.24
N THR A 39 -27.14 -3.47 -9.21
CA THR A 39 -26.41 -4.29 -8.24
C THR A 39 -26.62 -3.78 -6.81
N VAL A 40 -26.53 -2.47 -6.59
CA VAL A 40 -26.76 -1.86 -5.27
C VAL A 40 -28.21 -2.07 -4.83
N ALA A 41 -29.19 -1.91 -5.72
CA ALA A 41 -30.59 -2.18 -5.42
C ALA A 41 -30.81 -3.66 -5.05
N ALA A 42 -30.20 -4.59 -5.79
CA ALA A 42 -30.28 -6.02 -5.48
C ALA A 42 -29.68 -6.35 -4.11
N LEU A 43 -28.54 -5.75 -3.74
CA LEU A 43 -27.93 -5.91 -2.41
C LEU A 43 -28.78 -5.32 -1.27
N TYR A 44 -29.46 -4.20 -1.53
CA TYR A 44 -30.35 -3.56 -0.57
C TYR A 44 -31.61 -4.40 -0.30
N PHE A 45 -32.32 -4.80 -1.36
CA PHE A 45 -33.53 -5.62 -1.23
C PHE A 45 -33.23 -7.06 -0.81
N GLY A 46 -32.10 -7.61 -1.23
CA GLY A 46 -31.65 -8.96 -0.88
C GLY A 46 -30.93 -9.08 0.46
N ARG A 47 -30.93 -8.04 1.30
CA ARG A 47 -30.17 -7.99 2.57
C ARG A 47 -30.41 -9.18 3.49
N GLU A 48 -31.63 -9.73 3.52
CA GLU A 48 -31.97 -10.90 4.37
C GLU A 48 -31.21 -12.18 3.97
N VAL A 49 -30.81 -12.27 2.69
CA VAL A 49 -30.03 -13.39 2.16
C VAL A 49 -28.54 -13.06 2.13
N PHE A 50 -28.17 -11.86 1.68
CA PHE A 50 -26.77 -11.47 1.52
C PHE A 50 -26.05 -11.22 2.85
N LEU A 51 -26.73 -10.68 3.87
CA LEU A 51 -26.10 -10.35 5.14
C LEU A 51 -25.59 -11.61 5.87
N PRO A 52 -26.38 -12.70 6.05
CA PRO A 52 -25.86 -13.94 6.63
C PRO A 52 -24.67 -14.52 5.87
N ILE A 53 -24.69 -14.46 4.54
CA ILE A 53 -23.60 -14.95 3.68
C ILE A 53 -22.34 -14.10 3.85
N ALA A 54 -22.49 -12.76 3.88
CA ALA A 54 -21.37 -11.84 4.06
C ALA A 54 -20.73 -12.00 5.45
N VAL A 55 -21.54 -12.09 6.51
CA VAL A 55 -21.06 -12.38 7.87
C VAL A 55 -20.36 -13.73 7.91
N ALA A 56 -20.95 -14.77 7.32
CA ALA A 56 -20.35 -16.09 7.29
C ALA A 56 -19.01 -16.10 6.55
N LEU A 57 -18.91 -15.43 5.40
CA LEU A 57 -17.69 -15.32 4.62
C LEU A 57 -16.57 -14.62 5.42
N LEU A 58 -16.88 -13.54 6.13
CA LEU A 58 -15.90 -12.87 7.00
C LEU A 58 -15.49 -13.75 8.18
N LEU A 59 -16.44 -14.40 8.87
CA LEU A 59 -16.14 -15.33 9.96
C LEU A 59 -15.29 -16.52 9.47
N THR A 60 -15.57 -17.03 8.27
CA THR A 60 -14.74 -18.06 7.64
C THR A 60 -13.32 -17.58 7.44
N PHE A 61 -13.09 -16.34 6.98
CA PHE A 61 -11.74 -15.78 6.88
C PHE A 61 -11.06 -15.54 8.22
N ALA A 62 -11.80 -15.11 9.25
CA ALA A 62 -11.29 -14.96 10.61
C ALA A 62 -10.90 -16.29 11.26
N ILE A 63 -11.67 -17.35 11.03
CA ILE A 63 -11.47 -18.67 11.63
C ILE A 63 -10.50 -19.53 10.81
N ALA A 64 -10.34 -19.27 9.51
CA ALA A 64 -9.41 -19.97 8.64
C ALA A 64 -7.97 -20.12 9.17
N PRO A 65 -7.30 -19.09 9.72
CA PRO A 65 -5.97 -19.26 10.29
C PRO A 65 -5.95 -20.28 11.43
N VAL A 66 -6.95 -20.26 12.31
CA VAL A 66 -7.09 -21.23 13.41
C VAL A 66 -7.24 -22.65 12.86
N VAL A 67 -8.13 -22.86 11.88
CA VAL A 67 -8.29 -24.17 11.23
C VAL A 67 -7.00 -24.64 10.57
N SER A 68 -6.26 -23.73 9.93
CA SER A 68 -4.99 -24.05 9.28
C SER A 68 -3.90 -24.44 10.29
N SER A 69 -3.86 -23.78 11.45
CA SER A 69 -2.96 -24.11 12.55
C SER A 69 -3.27 -25.46 13.17
N LEU A 70 -4.55 -25.79 13.38
CA LEU A 70 -4.97 -27.13 13.83
C LEU A 70 -4.63 -28.22 12.82
N LYS A 71 -4.80 -27.95 11.51
CA LYS A 71 -4.41 -28.87 10.43
C LYS A 71 -2.90 -29.08 10.40
N ARG A 72 -2.10 -28.02 10.63
CA ARG A 72 -0.64 -28.11 10.77
C ARG A 72 -0.22 -28.93 11.99
N ALA A 73 -1.00 -28.92 13.06
CA ALA A 73 -0.81 -29.78 14.23
C ALA A 73 -1.25 -31.24 14.03
N GLY A 74 -1.68 -31.63 12.81
CA GLY A 74 -2.03 -33.00 12.46
C GLY A 74 -3.51 -33.37 12.62
N VAL A 75 -4.38 -32.42 12.98
CA VAL A 75 -5.83 -32.68 13.13
C VAL A 75 -6.49 -32.83 11.75
N PRO A 76 -7.30 -33.88 11.50
CA PRO A 76 -8.00 -34.05 10.22
C PRO A 76 -8.98 -32.89 9.96
N ARG A 77 -9.15 -32.51 8.68
CA ARG A 77 -9.87 -31.28 8.26
C ARG A 77 -11.22 -31.09 8.95
N ILE A 78 -12.06 -32.11 8.98
CA ILE A 78 -13.42 -32.03 9.55
C ILE A 78 -13.34 -31.75 11.06
N ALA A 79 -12.46 -32.45 11.78
CA ALA A 79 -12.28 -32.23 13.21
C ALA A 79 -11.70 -30.84 13.50
N ALA A 80 -10.77 -30.35 12.68
CA ALA A 80 -10.21 -29.01 12.81
C ALA A 80 -11.27 -27.92 12.62
N VAL A 81 -12.17 -28.07 11.64
CA VAL A 81 -13.28 -27.13 11.42
C VAL A 81 -14.26 -27.17 12.59
N ILE A 82 -14.72 -28.36 12.99
CA ILE A 82 -15.66 -28.52 14.12
C ILE A 82 -15.05 -27.95 15.40
N ALA A 83 -13.80 -28.27 15.71
CA ALA A 83 -13.12 -27.76 16.90
C ALA A 83 -12.95 -26.23 16.87
N SER A 84 -12.63 -25.65 15.71
CA SER A 84 -12.48 -24.19 15.59
C SER A 84 -13.80 -23.45 15.75
N VAL A 85 -14.88 -23.96 15.13
CA VAL A 85 -16.23 -23.37 15.27
C VAL A 85 -16.76 -23.56 16.70
N ALA A 86 -16.58 -24.75 17.28
CA ALA A 86 -16.95 -25.01 18.68
C ALA A 86 -16.16 -24.12 19.65
N GLY A 87 -14.87 -23.90 19.40
CA GLY A 87 -14.02 -23.01 20.18
C GLY A 87 -14.48 -21.55 20.10
N ALA A 88 -14.81 -21.05 18.90
CA ALA A 88 -15.36 -19.71 18.72
C ALA A 88 -16.71 -19.55 19.45
N PHE A 89 -17.59 -20.55 19.37
CA PHE A 89 -18.87 -20.54 20.06
C PHE A 89 -18.71 -20.61 21.59
N ALA A 90 -17.77 -21.42 22.08
CA ALA A 90 -17.43 -21.49 23.49
C ALA A 90 -16.90 -20.13 24.01
N ALA A 91 -16.05 -19.46 23.24
CA ALA A 91 -15.57 -18.11 23.58
C ALA A 91 -16.70 -17.08 23.61
N LEU A 92 -17.60 -17.08 22.62
CA LEU A 92 -18.76 -16.18 22.59
C LEU A 92 -19.76 -16.47 23.72
N SER A 93 -19.97 -17.75 24.04
CA SER A 93 -20.84 -18.17 25.14
C SER A 93 -20.26 -17.75 26.48
N LEU A 94 -18.95 -17.94 26.68
CA LEU A 94 -18.23 -17.47 27.87
C LEU A 94 -18.31 -15.95 28.00
N PHE A 95 -18.05 -15.22 26.91
CA PHE A 95 -18.20 -13.76 26.87
C PHE A 95 -19.61 -13.32 27.27
N SER A 96 -20.64 -13.91 26.65
CA SER A 96 -22.04 -13.57 26.92
C SER A 96 -22.45 -13.91 28.35
N PHE A 97 -21.98 -15.03 28.89
CA PHE A 97 -22.22 -15.43 30.27
C PHE A 97 -21.61 -14.43 31.26
N VAL A 98 -20.34 -14.03 31.07
CA VAL A 98 -19.66 -13.03 31.92
C VAL A 98 -20.34 -11.66 31.85
N VAL A 99 -20.81 -11.25 30.67
CA VAL A 99 -21.57 -10.01 30.51
C VAL A 99 -22.91 -10.10 31.24
N ALA A 100 -23.65 -11.20 31.08
CA ALA A 100 -24.94 -11.39 31.71
C ALA A 100 -24.86 -11.36 33.24
N THR A 101 -23.86 -12.01 33.83
CA THR A 101 -23.66 -11.98 35.29
C THR A 101 -23.35 -10.58 35.79
N GLN A 102 -22.45 -9.85 35.13
CA GLN A 102 -22.11 -8.49 35.56
C GLN A 102 -23.20 -7.46 35.31
N VAL A 103 -24.03 -7.63 34.27
CA VAL A 103 -25.22 -6.79 34.07
C VAL A 103 -26.25 -7.04 35.16
N SER A 104 -26.46 -8.30 35.56
CA SER A 104 -27.34 -8.64 36.70
C SER A 104 -26.84 -7.99 37.99
N ASP A 105 -25.54 -8.06 38.27
CA ASP A 105 -24.93 -7.41 39.42
C ASP A 105 -25.12 -5.89 39.38
N LEU A 106 -24.96 -5.27 38.20
CA LEU A 106 -25.21 -3.84 38.03
C LEU A 106 -26.69 -3.49 38.30
N ALA A 107 -27.63 -4.28 37.77
CA ALA A 107 -29.06 -4.05 37.90
C ALA A 107 -29.54 -4.07 39.36
N GLN A 108 -29.00 -5.00 40.17
CA GLN A 108 -29.32 -5.09 41.59
C GLN A 108 -28.80 -3.89 42.40
N ASN A 109 -27.73 -3.24 41.94
CA ASN A 109 -27.13 -2.08 42.60
C ASN A 109 -27.70 -0.72 42.13
N ILE A 110 -28.63 -0.69 41.16
CA ILE A 110 -29.25 0.55 40.65
C ILE A 110 -29.82 1.46 41.76
N PRO A 111 -30.56 0.96 42.78
CA PRO A 111 -31.14 1.82 43.81
C PRO A 111 -30.10 2.65 44.57
N LEU A 112 -28.90 2.10 44.79
CA LEU A 112 -27.80 2.80 45.47
C LEU A 112 -27.26 3.96 44.64
N TYR A 113 -27.22 3.82 43.32
CA TYR A 113 -26.71 4.85 42.41
C TYR A 113 -27.69 6.02 42.22
N GLN A 114 -29.00 5.78 42.35
CA GLN A 114 -30.03 6.83 42.22
C GLN A 114 -29.86 7.95 43.24
N ILE A 115 -29.51 7.60 44.49
CA ILE A 115 -29.37 8.55 45.59
C ILE A 115 -28.25 9.57 45.30
N ASN A 116 -27.11 9.09 44.79
CA ASN A 116 -25.97 9.92 44.44
C ASN A 116 -26.24 10.85 43.26
N ILE A 117 -26.95 10.35 42.23
CA ILE A 117 -27.35 11.16 41.07
C ILE A 117 -28.25 12.31 41.51
N LEU A 118 -29.27 12.04 42.32
CA LEU A 118 -30.19 13.06 42.84
C LEU A 118 -29.47 14.10 43.72
N THR A 119 -28.43 13.68 44.44
CA THR A 119 -27.61 14.58 45.27
C THR A 119 -26.77 15.53 44.41
N LYS A 120 -26.16 15.03 43.32
CA LYS A 120 -25.42 15.87 42.36
C LYS A 120 -26.31 16.84 41.60
N VAL A 121 -27.50 16.40 41.19
CA VAL A 121 -28.48 17.28 40.52
C VAL A 121 -28.92 18.41 41.45
N ARG A 122 -29.07 18.14 42.75
CA ARG A 122 -29.35 19.16 43.78
C ARG A 122 -28.17 20.10 43.99
N ALA A 123 -26.94 19.60 44.10
CA ALA A 123 -25.73 20.42 44.23
C ALA A 123 -25.50 21.34 43.01
N LEU A 124 -25.79 20.87 41.79
CA LEU A 124 -25.76 21.68 40.57
C LEU A 124 -26.86 22.75 40.55
N LYS A 125 -28.04 22.44 41.09
CA LYS A 125 -29.16 23.38 41.25
C LYS A 125 -28.83 24.48 42.27
N GLU A 126 -28.11 24.15 43.35
CA GLU A 126 -27.65 25.09 44.38
C GLU A 126 -26.51 25.98 43.88
N ASN A 127 -25.63 25.48 43.02
CA ASN A 127 -24.52 26.23 42.42
C ASN A 127 -24.93 27.10 41.19
N GLY A 128 -26.23 27.27 40.93
CA GLY A 128 -26.75 28.30 40.02
C GLY A 128 -26.63 28.05 38.50
N LEU A 129 -26.08 26.93 38.04
CA LEU A 129 -25.79 26.68 36.61
C LEU A 129 -26.92 25.99 35.80
N GLY A 130 -28.13 25.76 36.35
CA GLY A 130 -29.15 24.93 35.67
C GLY A 130 -30.63 25.16 36.02
N GLY A 131 -31.01 26.34 36.51
CA GLY A 131 -32.33 26.60 37.13
C GLY A 131 -33.59 26.29 36.30
N GLY A 132 -33.51 26.27 34.96
CA GLY A 132 -34.69 26.14 34.09
C GLY A 132 -35.14 24.72 33.74
N ILE A 133 -34.20 23.78 33.59
CA ILE A 133 -34.49 22.40 33.11
C ILE A 133 -34.58 21.42 34.29
N ILE A 134 -33.76 21.65 35.33
CA ILE A 134 -33.70 20.79 36.52
C ILE A 134 -34.96 20.91 37.38
N SER A 135 -35.59 22.09 37.42
CA SER A 135 -36.86 22.33 38.13
C SER A 135 -38.04 21.57 37.49
N ARG A 136 -38.01 21.39 36.16
CA ARG A 136 -39.03 20.61 35.43
C ARG A 136 -38.91 19.11 35.69
N LEU A 137 -37.69 18.56 35.75
CA LEU A 137 -37.48 17.14 36.10
C LEU A 137 -37.79 16.85 37.57
N GLY A 138 -37.45 17.75 38.48
CA GLY A 138 -37.79 17.61 39.91
C GLY A 138 -39.30 17.47 40.12
N GLY A 139 -40.11 18.30 39.45
CA GLY A 139 -41.56 18.21 39.52
C GLY A 139 -42.18 16.99 38.84
N VAL A 140 -41.46 16.25 38.00
CA VAL A 140 -41.93 14.97 37.43
C VAL A 140 -41.60 13.82 38.38
N ILE A 141 -40.42 13.83 38.99
CA ILE A 141 -39.99 12.81 39.96
C ILE A 141 -40.78 12.91 41.27
N GLU A 142 -41.09 14.11 41.74
CA GLU A 142 -41.90 14.33 42.95
C GLU A 142 -43.36 13.89 42.74
N ARG A 143 -43.88 14.02 41.51
CA ARG A 143 -45.18 13.45 41.13
C ARG A 143 -45.17 11.93 41.10
N VAL A 144 -44.11 11.31 40.57
CA VAL A 144 -43.96 9.85 40.58
C VAL A 144 -43.76 9.31 42.00
N GLY A 145 -43.01 10.02 42.86
CA GLY A 145 -42.83 9.67 44.27
C GLY A 145 -44.13 9.74 45.07
N GLN A 146 -44.95 10.78 44.86
CA GLN A 146 -46.27 10.89 45.50
C GLN A 146 -47.29 9.85 45.02
N GLU A 147 -47.17 9.35 43.79
CA GLU A 147 -48.01 8.26 43.30
C GLU A 147 -47.63 6.90 43.92
N ILE A 148 -46.35 6.72 44.30
CA ILE A 148 -45.84 5.50 44.96
C ILE A 148 -46.14 5.53 46.47
N ASP A 149 -46.04 6.68 47.13
CA ASP A 149 -46.32 6.83 48.57
C ASP A 149 -47.83 6.74 48.91
N ARG A 150 -48.70 6.91 47.91
CA ARG A 150 -50.16 6.70 48.05
C ARG A 150 -50.57 5.23 48.19
N GLN A 151 -49.65 4.29 48.07
CA GLN A 151 -49.92 2.85 48.16
C GLN A 151 -49.74 2.23 49.57
N GLU A 152 -49.39 3.01 50.59
CA GLU A 152 -49.47 2.53 51.98
C GLU A 152 -50.80 2.95 52.65
N PRO A 153 -51.67 2.00 53.05
CA PRO A 153 -52.89 2.32 53.76
C PRO A 153 -52.57 2.76 55.21
N GLN A 154 -52.67 4.05 55.49
CA GLN A 154 -52.79 4.55 56.86
C GLN A 154 -54.13 4.07 57.44
N LEU A 155 -54.10 3.25 58.50
CA LEU A 155 -55.31 2.85 59.23
C LEU A 155 -55.86 4.02 60.07
N PRO A 156 -57.14 4.40 59.93
CA PRO A 156 -57.86 5.13 60.96
C PRO A 156 -58.59 4.17 61.91
N SER A 157 -58.61 4.58 63.18
CA SER A 157 -59.30 3.95 64.30
C SER A 157 -60.83 3.85 64.12
N ALA A 158 -61.42 2.97 64.92
CA ALA A 158 -62.74 2.36 64.84
C ALA A 158 -63.97 3.28 64.74
N ALA A 159 -65.06 2.65 64.24
CA ALA A 159 -66.47 2.99 64.39
C ALA A 159 -67.07 4.03 63.42
N GLN A 160 -67.52 3.55 62.25
CA GLN A 160 -68.81 3.89 61.63
C GLN A 160 -69.00 3.06 60.34
N ALA A 161 -70.09 2.30 60.26
CA ALA A 161 -70.44 1.52 59.08
C ALA A 161 -70.93 2.45 57.95
N PRO A 162 -70.30 2.47 56.75
CA PRO A 162 -70.78 3.24 55.62
C PRO A 162 -71.60 2.40 54.65
N LYS A 163 -72.55 3.06 53.97
CA LYS A 163 -73.25 2.61 52.78
C LYS A 163 -72.23 2.07 51.75
N ARG A 164 -72.52 0.89 51.20
CA ARG A 164 -71.79 0.30 50.08
C ARG A 164 -71.98 1.16 48.82
N GLU A 165 -70.94 1.88 48.42
CA GLU A 165 -70.77 2.34 47.04
C GLU A 165 -70.08 1.24 46.21
N PRO A 166 -70.37 1.14 44.90
CA PRO A 166 -69.86 0.07 44.06
C PRO A 166 -68.34 0.17 43.91
N ILE A 167 -67.66 -0.91 44.29
CA ILE A 167 -66.22 -1.08 44.12
C ILE A 167 -65.94 -1.17 42.61
N PRO A 168 -65.08 -0.31 42.01
CA PRO A 168 -64.62 -0.55 40.66
C PRO A 168 -63.76 -1.81 40.70
N VAL A 169 -64.27 -2.88 40.10
CA VAL A 169 -63.48 -4.09 39.85
C VAL A 169 -62.49 -3.73 38.76
N GLU A 170 -61.27 -3.39 39.16
CA GLU A 170 -60.15 -3.42 38.24
C GLU A 170 -59.94 -4.89 37.86
N VAL A 171 -60.43 -5.24 36.67
CA VAL A 171 -60.12 -6.53 36.06
C VAL A 171 -58.63 -6.49 35.81
N VAL A 172 -57.86 -7.06 36.74
CA VAL A 172 -56.48 -7.48 36.47
C VAL A 172 -56.60 -8.52 35.37
N SER A 173 -56.57 -8.07 34.11
CA SER A 173 -56.34 -8.90 32.96
C SER A 173 -55.04 -9.61 33.24
N HIS A 174 -55.14 -10.86 33.66
CA HIS A 174 -54.00 -11.76 33.68
C HIS A 174 -53.55 -11.81 32.23
N GLU A 175 -52.49 -11.08 31.88
CA GLU A 175 -51.78 -11.33 30.63
C GLU A 175 -51.56 -12.84 30.61
N LYS A 176 -52.11 -13.52 29.59
CA LYS A 176 -52.05 -14.98 29.55
C LYS A 176 -50.56 -15.34 29.68
N PRO A 177 -50.16 -16.29 30.53
CA PRO A 177 -48.75 -16.67 30.69
C PRO A 177 -48.07 -16.97 29.35
N LEU A 178 -48.87 -17.39 28.36
CA LEU A 178 -48.46 -17.62 26.98
C LEU A 178 -48.14 -16.34 26.19
N GLU A 179 -48.85 -15.23 26.40
CA GLU A 179 -48.59 -13.93 25.76
C GLU A 179 -47.32 -13.28 26.33
N VAL A 180 -47.11 -13.37 27.66
CA VAL A 180 -45.85 -12.95 28.30
C VAL A 180 -44.68 -13.77 27.77
N LEU A 181 -44.83 -15.09 27.68
CA LEU A 181 -43.80 -15.97 27.13
C LEU A 181 -43.52 -15.67 25.64
N GLN A 182 -44.54 -15.36 24.85
CA GLN A 182 -44.39 -15.00 23.45
C GLN A 182 -43.71 -13.62 23.26
N ASN A 183 -44.00 -12.66 24.13
CA ASN A 183 -43.37 -11.33 24.10
C ASN A 183 -41.92 -11.34 24.58
N LEU A 184 -41.55 -12.27 25.47
CA LEU A 184 -40.16 -12.49 25.90
C LEU A 184 -39.35 -13.32 24.88
N ILE A 185 -39.95 -14.37 24.30
CA ILE A 185 -39.24 -15.29 23.39
C ILE A 185 -39.24 -14.77 21.94
N GLY A 186 -40.29 -14.08 21.50
CA GLY A 186 -40.44 -13.58 20.13
C GLY A 186 -39.24 -12.75 19.62
N PRO A 187 -38.76 -11.75 20.38
CA PRO A 187 -37.58 -10.96 20.00
C PRO A 187 -36.26 -11.76 19.98
N LEU A 188 -36.18 -12.91 20.67
CA LEU A 188 -34.98 -13.75 20.73
C LEU A 188 -34.93 -14.78 19.58
N ILE A 189 -36.07 -15.26 19.08
CA ILE A 189 -36.13 -16.28 18.03
C ILE A 189 -35.47 -15.80 16.73
N SER A 190 -35.74 -14.57 16.30
CA SER A 190 -35.25 -14.06 15.02
C SER A 190 -33.70 -13.96 14.97
N PRO A 191 -33.03 -13.35 15.97
CA PRO A 191 -31.56 -13.39 16.05
C PRO A 191 -30.99 -14.80 16.14
N LEU A 192 -31.60 -15.69 16.94
CA LEU A 192 -31.13 -17.08 17.08
C LEU A 192 -31.22 -17.85 15.76
N GLY A 193 -32.32 -17.69 15.01
CA GLY A 193 -32.47 -18.30 13.68
C GLY A 193 -31.42 -17.81 12.70
N SER A 194 -31.16 -16.50 12.67
CA SER A 194 -30.13 -15.92 11.81
C SER A 194 -28.72 -16.37 12.20
N ALA A 195 -28.41 -16.44 13.50
CA ALA A 195 -27.14 -16.92 14.00
C ALA A 195 -26.92 -18.41 13.69
N GLY A 196 -27.96 -19.24 13.85
CA GLY A 196 -27.95 -20.65 13.47
C GLY A 196 -27.67 -20.84 11.98
N LEU A 197 -28.32 -20.05 11.12
CA LEU A 197 -28.05 -20.06 9.68
C LEU A 197 -26.60 -19.66 9.38
N VAL A 198 -26.10 -18.57 9.96
CA VAL A 198 -24.70 -18.13 9.79
C VAL A 198 -23.74 -19.24 10.20
N ILE A 199 -23.96 -19.90 11.33
CA ILE A 199 -23.12 -21.00 11.81
C ILE A 199 -23.08 -22.14 10.80
N ILE A 200 -24.25 -22.56 10.31
CA ILE A 200 -24.34 -23.62 9.29
C ILE A 200 -23.54 -23.20 8.05
N VAL A 201 -23.75 -21.98 7.54
CA VAL A 201 -23.02 -21.48 6.36
C VAL A 201 -21.52 -21.42 6.61
N VAL A 202 -21.05 -20.96 7.78
CA VAL A 202 -19.63 -20.93 8.16
C VAL A 202 -19.02 -22.32 8.16
N ILE A 203 -19.70 -23.31 8.75
CA ILE A 203 -19.24 -24.70 8.78
C ILE A 203 -19.08 -25.24 7.36
N PHE A 204 -20.11 -25.10 6.52
CA PHE A 204 -20.05 -25.55 5.12
C PHE A 204 -18.99 -24.79 4.32
N MET A 205 -18.86 -23.47 4.50
CA MET A 205 -17.83 -22.66 3.83
C MET A 205 -16.42 -23.07 4.23
N LEU A 206 -16.17 -23.41 5.49
CA LEU A 206 -14.87 -23.92 5.94
C LEU A 206 -14.61 -25.36 5.43
N MET A 207 -15.64 -26.22 5.46
CA MET A 207 -15.56 -27.60 4.99
C MET A 207 -15.36 -27.72 3.48
N GLU A 208 -15.97 -26.85 2.67
CA GLU A 208 -15.88 -26.84 1.20
C GLU A 208 -15.02 -25.70 0.66
N ARG A 209 -14.20 -25.03 1.49
CA ARG A 209 -13.41 -23.84 1.09
C ARG A 209 -12.66 -24.01 -0.25
N GLU A 210 -11.98 -25.13 -0.43
CA GLU A 210 -11.22 -25.46 -1.65
C GLU A 210 -12.17 -25.65 -2.85
N ASP A 211 -13.25 -26.41 -2.69
CA ASP A 211 -14.24 -26.65 -3.75
C ASP A 211 -15.03 -25.39 -4.13
N LEU A 212 -15.38 -24.55 -3.16
CA LEU A 212 -16.07 -23.28 -3.39
C LEU A 212 -15.19 -22.31 -4.19
N ARG A 213 -13.90 -22.26 -3.87
CA ARG A 213 -12.92 -21.50 -4.64
C ARG A 213 -12.85 -22.01 -6.08
N ASP A 214 -12.72 -23.32 -6.28
CA ASP A 214 -12.61 -23.91 -7.62
C ASP A 214 -13.89 -23.72 -8.45
N ARG A 215 -15.07 -23.84 -7.82
CA ARG A 215 -16.36 -23.55 -8.46
C ARG A 215 -16.49 -22.07 -8.86
N PHE A 216 -16.06 -21.15 -8.00
CA PHE A 216 -16.06 -19.72 -8.29
C PHE A 216 -15.12 -19.38 -9.45
N ILE A 217 -13.90 -19.93 -9.45
CA ILE A 217 -12.94 -19.75 -10.54
C ILE A 217 -13.54 -20.24 -11.87
N ARG A 218 -14.26 -21.37 -11.86
CA ARG A 218 -14.96 -21.89 -13.04
C ARG A 218 -16.10 -20.98 -13.52
N LEU A 219 -16.77 -20.25 -12.62
CA LEU A 219 -17.86 -19.32 -12.95
C LEU A 219 -17.34 -18.04 -13.63
N VAL A 220 -16.18 -17.55 -13.21
CA VAL A 220 -15.57 -16.30 -13.72
C VAL A 220 -14.87 -16.50 -15.09
N GLY A 221 -14.59 -17.75 -15.48
CA GLY A 221 -14.13 -18.13 -16.80
C GLY A 221 -12.63 -18.43 -16.90
N TYR A 222 -12.24 -19.20 -17.91
CA TYR A 222 -10.87 -19.73 -18.09
C TYR A 222 -9.82 -18.71 -18.54
N GLY A 223 -10.19 -17.44 -18.75
CA GLY A 223 -9.33 -16.44 -19.41
C GLY A 223 -8.08 -16.06 -18.63
N ASP A 224 -8.09 -16.18 -17.29
CA ASP A 224 -6.95 -15.84 -16.44
C ASP A 224 -7.06 -16.55 -15.07
N LEU A 225 -6.90 -17.88 -15.07
CA LEU A 225 -7.04 -18.72 -13.87
C LEU A 225 -6.08 -18.28 -12.75
N HIS A 226 -4.87 -17.85 -13.12
CA HIS A 226 -3.83 -17.43 -12.18
C HIS A 226 -4.19 -16.13 -11.46
N ARG A 227 -4.67 -15.11 -12.19
CA ARG A 227 -5.06 -13.81 -11.61
C ARG A 227 -6.27 -13.94 -10.69
N THR A 228 -7.30 -14.71 -11.08
CA THR A 228 -8.49 -14.94 -10.25
C THR A 228 -8.15 -15.71 -8.97
N THR A 229 -7.24 -16.67 -9.09
CA THR A 229 -6.70 -17.49 -7.99
C THR A 229 -5.91 -16.65 -6.99
N GLN A 230 -5.06 -15.72 -7.49
CA GLN A 230 -4.30 -14.76 -6.70
C GLN A 230 -5.23 -13.75 -6.01
N ALA A 231 -6.20 -13.18 -6.73
CA ALA A 231 -7.18 -12.24 -6.19
C ALA A 231 -7.88 -12.77 -4.93
N LEU A 232 -8.37 -14.01 -5.00
CA LEU A 232 -9.08 -14.65 -3.89
C LEU A 232 -8.16 -14.98 -2.71
N GLN A 233 -6.92 -15.39 -2.99
CA GLN A 233 -5.93 -15.68 -1.94
C GLN A 233 -5.48 -14.40 -1.23
N ASP A 234 -5.19 -13.36 -2.00
CA ASP A 234 -4.78 -12.06 -1.49
C ASP A 234 -5.90 -11.39 -0.71
N ALA A 235 -7.15 -11.45 -1.21
CA ALA A 235 -8.30 -10.92 -0.49
C ALA A 235 -8.48 -11.66 0.85
N GLY A 236 -8.45 -13.00 0.82
CA GLY A 236 -8.57 -13.81 2.04
C GLY A 236 -7.45 -13.55 3.04
N LYS A 237 -6.20 -13.40 2.58
CA LYS A 237 -5.04 -13.11 3.45
C LYS A 237 -5.16 -11.73 4.08
N ARG A 238 -5.46 -10.69 3.29
CA ARG A 238 -5.60 -9.31 3.76
C ARG A 238 -6.75 -9.16 4.74
N VAL A 239 -7.91 -9.74 4.45
CA VAL A 239 -9.08 -9.70 5.35
C VAL A 239 -8.83 -10.48 6.64
N GLY A 240 -8.26 -11.68 6.55
CA GLY A 240 -7.93 -12.48 7.74
C GLY A 240 -6.91 -11.78 8.64
N GLN A 241 -5.86 -11.21 8.06
CA GLN A 241 -4.85 -10.44 8.80
C GLN A 241 -5.46 -9.17 9.41
N TYR A 242 -6.32 -8.45 8.68
CA TYR A 242 -7.04 -7.30 9.22
C TYR A 242 -7.92 -7.68 10.43
N LEU A 243 -8.75 -8.72 10.31
CA LEU A 243 -9.63 -9.15 11.41
C LEU A 243 -8.84 -9.64 12.63
N LEU A 244 -7.71 -10.32 12.40
CA LEU A 244 -6.80 -10.72 13.47
C LEU A 244 -6.18 -9.50 14.15
N MET A 245 -5.64 -8.55 13.39
CA MET A 245 -5.05 -7.33 13.95
C MET A 245 -6.10 -6.49 14.67
N GLN A 246 -7.32 -6.40 14.14
CA GLN A 246 -8.44 -5.74 14.83
C GLN A 246 -8.72 -6.39 16.19
N LEU A 247 -8.73 -7.72 16.26
CA LEU A 247 -8.91 -8.43 17.53
C LEU A 247 -7.77 -8.13 18.51
N VAL A 248 -6.52 -8.13 18.02
CA VAL A 248 -5.33 -7.82 18.85
C VAL A 248 -5.39 -6.38 19.37
N VAL A 249 -5.64 -5.39 18.51
CA VAL A 249 -5.81 -3.98 18.92
C VAL A 249 -6.95 -3.84 19.92
N ASN A 250 -8.10 -4.48 19.67
CA ASN A 250 -9.23 -4.43 20.59
C ASN A 250 -8.87 -5.00 21.97
N ILE A 251 -8.10 -6.10 22.04
CA ILE A 251 -7.61 -6.67 23.30
C ILE A 251 -6.65 -5.72 24.01
N ILE A 252 -5.67 -5.17 23.28
CA ILE A 252 -4.70 -4.20 23.80
C ILE A 252 -5.41 -2.94 24.31
N TYR A 253 -6.55 -2.55 23.74
CA TYR A 253 -7.38 -1.47 24.23
C TYR A 253 -8.19 -1.85 25.47
N ALA A 254 -8.86 -3.00 25.44
CA ALA A 254 -9.82 -3.43 26.47
C ALA A 254 -9.14 -3.79 27.80
N VAL A 255 -7.93 -4.36 27.77
CA VAL A 255 -7.20 -4.76 28.98
C VAL A 255 -6.82 -3.56 29.85
N PRO A 256 -6.17 -2.50 29.33
CA PRO A 256 -5.92 -1.25 30.07
C PRO A 256 -7.19 -0.57 30.55
N ILE A 257 -8.28 -0.56 29.78
CA ILE A 257 -9.57 -0.01 30.24
C ILE A 257 -10.09 -0.80 31.44
N THR A 258 -10.06 -2.13 31.38
CA THR A 258 -10.48 -3.00 32.50
C THR A 258 -9.65 -2.71 33.75
N ILE A 259 -8.33 -2.71 33.61
CA ILE A 259 -7.40 -2.48 34.72
C ILE A 259 -7.57 -1.07 35.28
N GLY A 260 -7.66 -0.06 34.42
CA GLY A 260 -7.83 1.33 34.81
C GLY A 260 -9.15 1.58 35.55
N LEU A 261 -10.26 1.05 35.06
CA LEU A 261 -11.56 1.15 35.75
C LEU A 261 -11.54 0.42 37.09
N TRP A 262 -10.87 -0.73 37.16
CA TRP A 262 -10.69 -1.47 38.41
C TRP A 262 -9.87 -0.69 39.43
N VAL A 263 -8.76 -0.07 39.01
CA VAL A 263 -7.91 0.80 39.86
C VAL A 263 -8.67 2.04 40.33
N LEU A 264 -9.54 2.61 39.50
CA LEU A 264 -10.40 3.74 39.87
C LEU A 264 -11.56 3.33 40.80
N GLY A 265 -11.76 2.02 41.05
CA GLY A 265 -12.82 1.50 41.92
C GLY A 265 -14.20 1.51 41.27
N ILE A 266 -14.29 1.56 39.94
CA ILE A 266 -15.57 1.48 39.23
C ILE A 266 -16.06 0.03 39.24
N PRO A 267 -17.30 -0.23 39.69
CA PRO A 267 -17.81 -1.58 39.75
C PRO A 267 -17.99 -2.17 38.35
N ASN A 268 -17.88 -3.49 38.25
CA ASN A 268 -18.00 -4.22 36.99
C ASN A 268 -16.99 -3.76 35.92
N ALA A 269 -15.76 -3.43 36.32
CA ALA A 269 -14.70 -3.00 35.39
C ALA A 269 -14.48 -3.99 34.23
N LEU A 270 -14.59 -5.29 34.50
CA LEU A 270 -14.48 -6.34 33.48
C LEU A 270 -15.63 -6.30 32.47
N LEU A 271 -16.87 -6.01 32.89
CA LEU A 271 -18.00 -5.81 31.98
C LEU A 271 -17.70 -4.70 30.99
N TRP A 272 -17.20 -3.57 31.49
CA TRP A 272 -16.93 -2.40 30.66
C TRP A 272 -15.77 -2.62 29.70
N GLY A 273 -14.71 -3.31 30.13
CA GLY A 273 -13.63 -3.72 29.24
C GLY A 273 -14.06 -4.70 28.16
N LEU A 274 -14.87 -5.70 28.50
CA LEU A 274 -15.45 -6.65 27.54
C LEU A 274 -16.42 -5.97 26.57
N LEU A 275 -17.24 -5.04 27.06
CA LEU A 275 -18.11 -4.25 26.21
C LEU A 275 -17.31 -3.34 25.27
N ALA A 276 -16.24 -2.71 25.76
CA ALA A 276 -15.31 -1.92 24.95
C ALA A 276 -14.62 -2.78 23.87
N LEU A 277 -14.16 -3.99 24.23
CA LEU A 277 -13.61 -4.98 23.29
C LEU A 277 -14.59 -5.26 22.14
N ALA A 278 -15.86 -5.53 22.47
CA ALA A 278 -16.88 -5.86 21.48
C ALA A 278 -17.30 -4.66 20.64
N LEU A 279 -17.50 -3.49 21.27
CA LEU A 279 -17.93 -2.28 20.58
C LEU A 279 -16.85 -1.71 19.67
N ARG A 280 -15.55 -1.89 19.97
CA ARG A 280 -14.45 -1.38 19.12
C ARG A 280 -14.36 -2.04 17.74
N PHE A 281 -15.10 -3.13 17.49
CA PHE A 281 -15.31 -3.61 16.12
C PHE A 281 -16.11 -2.62 15.24
N VAL A 282 -16.82 -1.66 15.85
CA VAL A 282 -17.50 -0.56 15.17
C VAL A 282 -16.54 0.64 15.10
N PRO A 283 -16.03 1.01 13.91
CA PRO A 283 -15.07 2.12 13.78
C PRO A 283 -15.64 3.45 14.27
N TYR A 284 -14.82 4.25 14.96
CA TYR A 284 -15.10 5.59 15.53
C TYR A 284 -16.21 5.66 16.60
N ILE A 285 -17.32 4.96 16.39
CA ILE A 285 -18.50 4.97 17.25
C ILE A 285 -18.31 4.04 18.44
N GLY A 286 -17.64 2.91 18.24
CA GLY A 286 -17.42 1.87 19.24
C GLY A 286 -16.80 2.40 20.55
N PRO A 287 -15.65 3.09 20.49
CA PRO A 287 -15.01 3.65 21.68
C PRO A 287 -15.89 4.68 22.41
N ILE A 288 -16.62 5.52 21.68
CA ILE A 288 -17.50 6.55 22.26
C ILE A 288 -18.64 5.89 23.05
N ILE A 289 -19.34 4.93 22.44
CA ILE A 289 -20.43 4.20 23.11
C ILE A 289 -19.86 3.39 24.29
N GLY A 290 -18.69 2.78 24.12
CA GLY A 290 -18.01 2.01 25.17
C GLY A 290 -17.60 2.86 26.37
N ALA A 291 -17.25 4.13 26.17
CA ALA A 291 -16.89 5.06 27.25
C ALA A 291 -18.11 5.67 27.94
N LEU A 292 -19.23 5.85 27.22
CA LEU A 292 -20.42 6.56 27.72
C LEU A 292 -21.00 5.95 28.99
N LEU A 293 -21.21 4.63 28.98
CA LEU A 293 -21.83 3.93 30.12
C LEU A 293 -20.93 3.92 31.38
N PRO A 294 -19.62 3.61 31.30
CA PRO A 294 -18.69 3.77 32.42
C PRO A 294 -18.62 5.20 32.97
N LEU A 295 -18.64 6.21 32.10
CA LEU A 295 -18.65 7.62 32.52
C LEU A 295 -19.92 7.97 33.28
N PHE A 296 -21.08 7.50 32.80
CA PHE A 296 -22.35 7.68 33.49
C PHE A 296 -22.32 6.98 34.87
N LEU A 297 -21.75 5.78 34.94
CA LEU A 297 -21.59 5.07 36.20
C LEU A 297 -20.62 5.79 37.15
N ALA A 298 -19.49 6.31 36.67
CA ALA A 298 -18.55 7.11 37.46
C ALA A 298 -19.22 8.36 38.06
N LEU A 299 -20.12 8.98 37.30
CA LEU A 299 -20.96 10.08 37.79
C LEU A 299 -21.90 9.62 38.91
N ALA A 300 -22.44 8.41 38.83
CA ALA A 300 -23.42 7.87 39.78
C ALA A 300 -22.81 7.23 41.04
N VAL A 301 -21.58 6.72 40.98
CA VAL A 301 -20.97 5.98 42.10
C VAL A 301 -20.35 6.91 43.14
N ALA A 302 -19.64 7.97 42.72
CA ALA A 302 -18.93 8.86 43.64
C ALA A 302 -19.62 10.22 43.78
N PRO A 303 -19.64 10.83 45.00
CA PRO A 303 -20.25 12.15 45.21
C PRO A 303 -19.48 13.29 44.52
N GLY A 304 -18.17 13.13 44.26
CA GLY A 304 -17.31 14.13 43.61
C GLY A 304 -17.25 14.03 42.08
N TRP A 305 -16.63 15.03 41.44
CA TRP A 305 -16.34 15.07 39.99
C TRP A 305 -15.02 14.40 39.62
N SER A 306 -14.12 14.20 40.59
CA SER A 306 -12.78 13.64 40.36
C SER A 306 -12.82 12.27 39.68
N LEU A 307 -13.67 11.35 40.15
CA LEU A 307 -13.78 10.00 39.57
C LEU A 307 -14.20 10.05 38.09
N LEU A 308 -15.17 10.92 37.75
CA LEU A 308 -15.60 11.13 36.36
C LEU A 308 -14.47 11.66 35.49
N LEU A 309 -13.72 12.65 35.97
CA LEU A 309 -12.60 13.24 35.23
C LEU A 309 -11.46 12.23 35.00
N TRP A 310 -11.11 11.43 36.02
CA TRP A 310 -10.11 10.38 35.87
C TRP A 310 -10.57 9.25 34.95
N THR A 311 -11.86 8.92 34.96
CA THR A 311 -12.43 7.93 34.03
C THR A 311 -12.42 8.46 32.60
N ALA A 312 -12.78 9.72 32.40
CA ALA A 312 -12.68 10.37 31.09
C ALA A 312 -11.23 10.43 30.61
N ALA A 313 -10.29 10.81 31.48
CA ALA A 313 -8.87 10.83 31.19
C ALA A 313 -8.35 9.43 30.81
N LEU A 314 -8.79 8.38 31.51
CA LEU A 314 -8.44 6.99 31.19
C LEU A 314 -8.86 6.63 29.76
N PHE A 315 -10.13 6.85 29.40
CA PHE A 315 -10.61 6.54 28.04
C PHE A 315 -9.88 7.37 26.98
N VAL A 316 -9.69 8.67 27.22
CA VAL A 316 -9.01 9.57 26.28
C VAL A 316 -7.55 9.18 26.09
N VAL A 317 -6.81 8.91 27.16
CA VAL A 317 -5.38 8.54 27.08
C VAL A 317 -5.22 7.18 26.40
N VAL A 318 -6.03 6.19 26.77
CA VAL A 318 -5.96 4.87 26.13
C VAL A 318 -6.36 4.95 24.66
N GLU A 319 -7.36 5.76 24.29
CA GLU A 319 -7.72 6.01 22.90
C GLU A 319 -6.59 6.70 22.13
N LEU A 320 -5.98 7.73 22.72
CA LEU A 320 -4.90 8.48 22.07
C LEU A 320 -3.68 7.61 21.83
N VAL A 321 -3.28 6.81 22.83
CA VAL A 321 -2.15 5.86 22.70
C VAL A 321 -2.49 4.77 21.70
N THR A 322 -3.72 4.25 21.73
CA THR A 322 -4.13 3.20 20.80
C THR A 322 -4.16 3.70 19.37
N GLY A 323 -4.87 4.80 19.10
CA GLY A 323 -5.03 5.36 17.77
C GLY A 323 -3.76 5.96 17.15
N ASN A 324 -2.86 6.53 17.96
CA ASN A 324 -1.65 7.19 17.42
C ASN A 324 -0.36 6.40 17.58
N VAL A 325 -0.32 5.35 18.40
CA VAL A 325 0.89 4.55 18.64
C VAL A 325 0.65 3.10 18.27
N ILE A 326 -0.33 2.44 18.90
CA ILE A 326 -0.55 1.00 18.71
C ILE A 326 -1.06 0.70 17.30
N GLU A 327 -2.03 1.46 16.80
CA GLU A 327 -2.59 1.25 15.47
C GLU A 327 -1.55 1.45 14.36
N PRO A 328 -0.77 2.54 14.29
CA PRO A 328 0.31 2.67 13.29
C PRO A 328 1.39 1.59 13.42
N TRP A 329 1.73 1.21 14.65
CA TRP A 329 2.74 0.17 14.89
C TRP A 329 2.26 -1.23 14.47
N LEU A 330 0.98 -1.57 14.71
CA LEU A 330 0.43 -2.89 14.41
C LEU A 330 -0.08 -3.02 12.97
N TYR A 331 -0.54 -1.92 12.37
CA TYR A 331 -1.03 -1.86 10.99
C TYR A 331 0.01 -1.34 9.98
N GLY A 332 1.31 -1.29 10.34
CA GLY A 332 2.41 -0.68 9.58
C GLY A 332 2.31 -0.82 8.05
N SER A 333 2.60 0.29 7.33
CA SER A 333 2.19 0.58 5.94
C SER A 333 0.71 0.26 5.72
N HIS A 334 -0.12 1.33 5.71
CA HIS A 334 -1.58 1.30 5.65
C HIS A 334 -2.16 0.08 4.91
N THR A 335 -3.28 -0.46 5.42
CA THR A 335 -4.09 -1.61 4.95
C THR A 335 -4.45 -1.68 3.45
N GLY A 336 -3.90 -0.78 2.64
CA GLY A 336 -4.12 -0.61 1.21
C GLY A 336 -5.31 0.28 0.92
N LEU A 337 -5.97 0.82 1.95
CA LEU A 337 -7.16 1.66 1.84
C LEU A 337 -6.87 3.11 2.22
N SER A 338 -7.35 4.04 1.39
CA SER A 338 -7.32 5.46 1.71
C SER A 338 -8.20 5.76 2.95
N PRO A 339 -7.81 6.70 3.85
CA PRO A 339 -8.68 7.12 4.96
C PRO A 339 -10.06 7.60 4.49
N LEU A 340 -10.13 8.26 3.34
CA LEU A 340 -11.39 8.68 2.73
C LEU A 340 -12.26 7.47 2.35
N ALA A 341 -11.63 6.41 1.83
CA ALA A 341 -12.33 5.17 1.48
C ALA A 341 -13.03 4.54 2.67
N ILE A 342 -12.38 4.54 3.84
CA ILE A 342 -12.96 3.99 5.09
C ILE A 342 -14.23 4.76 5.49
N ILE A 343 -14.21 6.10 5.41
CA ILE A 343 -15.35 6.95 5.76
C ILE A 343 -16.51 6.73 4.76
N VAL A 344 -16.20 6.78 3.46
CA VAL A 344 -17.21 6.59 2.39
C VAL A 344 -17.83 5.19 2.49
N ALA A 345 -17.01 4.16 2.71
CA ALA A 345 -17.46 2.81 2.94
C ALA A 345 -18.37 2.73 4.17
N ALA A 346 -17.98 3.31 5.30
CA ALA A 346 -18.77 3.29 6.52
C ALA A 346 -20.17 3.88 6.28
N ILE A 347 -20.27 5.01 5.58
CA ILE A 347 -21.55 5.63 5.22
C ILE A 347 -22.36 4.71 4.30
N PHE A 348 -21.74 4.20 3.22
CA PHE A 348 -22.40 3.35 2.23
C PHE A 348 -22.94 2.05 2.83
N TRP A 349 -22.11 1.31 3.57
CA TRP A 349 -22.50 0.02 4.16
C TRP A 349 -23.50 0.19 5.31
N THR A 350 -23.42 1.28 6.09
CA THR A 350 -24.43 1.61 7.10
C THR A 350 -25.78 1.88 6.47
N TRP A 351 -25.81 2.62 5.35
CA TRP A 351 -27.05 2.85 4.61
C TRP A 351 -27.62 1.55 4.01
N LEU A 352 -26.76 0.64 3.54
CA LEU A 352 -27.16 -0.61 2.91
C LEU A 352 -27.75 -1.63 3.92
N TRP A 353 -27.03 -1.89 5.01
CA TRP A 353 -27.33 -2.98 5.95
C TRP A 353 -27.42 -2.55 7.42
N GLY A 354 -27.45 -1.24 7.72
CA GLY A 354 -27.60 -0.72 9.07
C GLY A 354 -26.34 -0.92 9.94
N PRO A 355 -26.51 -1.11 11.27
CA PRO A 355 -25.38 -1.27 12.20
C PRO A 355 -24.47 -2.47 11.87
N ILE A 356 -25.04 -3.55 11.33
CA ILE A 356 -24.25 -4.71 10.90
C ILE A 356 -23.39 -4.34 9.69
N GLY A 357 -23.93 -3.59 8.72
CA GLY A 357 -23.16 -3.08 7.59
C GLY A 357 -21.98 -2.22 8.02
N LEU A 358 -22.14 -1.38 9.04
CA LEU A 358 -21.06 -0.58 9.60
C LEU A 358 -19.89 -1.44 10.11
N VAL A 359 -20.19 -2.51 10.85
CA VAL A 359 -19.17 -3.46 11.35
C VAL A 359 -18.44 -4.17 10.20
N LEU A 360 -19.18 -4.52 9.15
CA LEU A 360 -18.64 -5.23 7.99
C LEU A 360 -17.97 -4.28 6.96
N SER A 361 -18.07 -2.97 7.16
CA SER A 361 -17.70 -1.95 6.17
C SER A 361 -16.25 -2.08 5.70
N THR A 362 -15.31 -1.99 6.63
CA THR A 362 -13.87 -2.06 6.33
C THR A 362 -13.48 -3.38 5.66
N PRO A 363 -13.79 -4.57 6.22
CA PRO A 363 -13.36 -5.82 5.61
C PRO A 363 -14.01 -6.10 4.24
N LEU A 364 -15.27 -5.71 4.02
CA LEU A 364 -15.89 -5.83 2.70
C LEU A 364 -15.27 -4.88 1.67
N THR A 365 -14.90 -3.68 2.11
CA THR A 365 -14.24 -2.71 1.23
C THR A 365 -12.83 -3.17 0.86
N VAL A 366 -12.09 -3.79 1.78
CA VAL A 366 -10.82 -4.47 1.46
C VAL A 366 -11.04 -5.55 0.40
N CYS A 367 -12.07 -6.41 0.54
CA CYS A 367 -12.39 -7.41 -0.49
C CYS A 367 -12.62 -6.78 -1.87
N LEU A 368 -13.38 -5.67 -1.92
CA LEU A 368 -13.70 -4.97 -3.16
C LEU A 368 -12.46 -4.35 -3.81
N VAL A 369 -11.57 -3.74 -3.02
CA VAL A 369 -10.31 -3.15 -3.50
C VAL A 369 -9.37 -4.22 -4.03
N VAL A 370 -9.22 -5.33 -3.32
CA VAL A 370 -8.35 -6.43 -3.76
C VAL A 370 -8.87 -7.09 -5.03
N LEU A 371 -10.21 -7.18 -5.19
CA LEU A 371 -10.83 -7.60 -6.43
C LEU A 371 -10.46 -6.63 -7.57
N GLY A 372 -10.47 -5.32 -7.31
CA GLY A 372 -10.08 -4.28 -8.28
C GLY A 372 -8.64 -4.42 -8.78
N ARG A 373 -7.70 -4.76 -7.89
CA ARG A 373 -6.28 -4.97 -8.25
C ARG A 373 -6.04 -6.08 -9.25
N HIS A 374 -6.86 -7.13 -9.20
CA HIS A 374 -6.62 -8.35 -9.97
C HIS A 374 -7.58 -8.54 -11.14
N VAL A 375 -8.70 -7.81 -11.14
CA VAL A 375 -9.74 -7.89 -12.17
C VAL A 375 -9.83 -6.55 -12.90
N PRO A 376 -9.41 -6.47 -14.18
CA PRO A 376 -9.36 -5.21 -14.93
C PRO A 376 -10.69 -4.45 -15.01
N GLN A 377 -11.82 -5.17 -14.93
CA GLN A 377 -13.15 -4.57 -14.96
C GLN A 377 -13.49 -3.80 -13.68
N PHE A 378 -12.80 -4.11 -12.58
CA PHE A 378 -13.00 -3.53 -11.25
C PHE A 378 -11.82 -2.66 -10.81
N GLU A 379 -10.85 -2.38 -11.69
CA GLU A 379 -9.66 -1.56 -11.42
C GLU A 379 -10.02 -0.20 -10.81
N PHE A 380 -11.16 0.38 -11.22
CA PHE A 380 -11.68 1.62 -10.65
C PHE A 380 -11.88 1.57 -9.12
N LEU A 381 -12.13 0.39 -8.53
CA LEU A 381 -12.27 0.24 -7.08
C LEU A 381 -10.93 0.41 -6.38
N ASP A 382 -9.84 -0.10 -6.96
CA ASP A 382 -8.50 0.08 -6.41
C ASP A 382 -8.02 1.51 -6.61
N VAL A 383 -8.30 2.13 -7.77
CA VAL A 383 -7.98 3.55 -7.97
C VAL A 383 -8.76 4.47 -7.03
N LEU A 384 -10.05 4.19 -6.78
CA LEU A 384 -10.91 5.05 -5.96
C LEU A 384 -10.68 4.88 -4.45
N PHE A 385 -10.40 3.65 -4.00
CA PHE A 385 -10.34 3.31 -2.58
C PHE A 385 -8.96 2.84 -2.11
N GLY A 386 -8.04 2.57 -3.03
CA GLY A 386 -6.67 2.15 -2.76
C GLY A 386 -5.81 3.27 -2.17
N ASN A 387 -4.68 2.89 -1.59
CA ASN A 387 -3.67 3.80 -1.03
C ASN A 387 -2.28 3.58 -1.64
N GLU A 388 -2.19 2.80 -2.72
CA GLU A 388 -0.95 2.69 -3.50
C GLU A 388 -0.79 3.96 -4.35
N PRO A 389 0.44 4.50 -4.47
CA PRO A 389 0.68 5.65 -5.32
C PRO A 389 0.15 5.33 -6.73
N VAL A 390 -0.71 6.21 -7.25
CA VAL A 390 -1.46 6.00 -8.51
C VAL A 390 -0.52 5.80 -9.72
N LEU A 391 0.77 6.16 -9.56
CA LEU A 391 1.81 6.05 -10.56
C LEU A 391 3.09 5.45 -9.97
N GLU A 392 3.77 4.61 -10.75
CA GLU A 392 5.11 4.13 -10.43
C GLU A 392 6.10 5.32 -10.36
N PRO A 393 7.17 5.25 -9.53
CA PRO A 393 8.06 6.39 -9.28
C PRO A 393 8.61 7.06 -10.54
N HIS A 394 9.01 6.27 -11.55
CA HIS A 394 9.54 6.80 -12.80
C HIS A 394 8.46 7.47 -13.67
N ALA A 395 7.22 6.99 -13.62
CA ALA A 395 6.10 7.61 -14.33
C ALA A 395 5.72 8.96 -13.68
N ARG A 396 5.77 9.04 -12.35
CA ARG A 396 5.57 10.29 -11.60
C ARG A 396 6.67 11.30 -11.92
N LEU A 397 7.93 10.85 -11.92
CA LEU A 397 9.06 11.69 -12.31
C LEU A 397 8.92 12.19 -13.75
N TYR A 398 8.58 11.32 -14.70
CA TYR A 398 8.32 11.69 -16.08
C TYR A 398 7.23 12.77 -16.21
N GLN A 399 6.11 12.63 -15.50
CA GLN A 399 5.03 13.62 -15.53
C GLN A 399 5.47 15.00 -15.03
N ARG A 400 6.27 15.07 -13.97
CA ARG A 400 6.76 16.34 -13.42
C ARG A 400 7.77 17.02 -14.33
N LEU A 401 8.72 16.25 -14.85
CA LEU A 401 9.69 16.76 -15.81
C LEU A 401 8.98 17.25 -17.08
N LEU A 402 7.94 16.55 -17.55
CA LEU A 402 7.12 16.98 -18.68
C LEU A 402 6.25 18.22 -18.34
N ALA A 403 5.78 18.34 -17.11
CA ALA A 403 5.03 19.50 -16.62
C ALA A 403 5.91 20.74 -16.45
N GLY A 404 7.24 20.60 -16.47
CA GLY A 404 8.18 21.70 -16.27
C GLY A 404 8.36 22.08 -14.80
N ASP A 405 8.16 21.14 -13.87
CA ASP A 405 8.31 21.34 -12.43
C ASP A 405 9.52 20.53 -11.91
N PRO A 406 10.77 21.00 -12.16
CA PRO A 406 11.96 20.29 -11.73
C PRO A 406 12.18 20.36 -10.22
N ASP A 407 11.67 21.40 -9.54
CA ASP A 407 11.84 21.57 -8.10
C ASP A 407 11.05 20.49 -7.33
N GLU A 408 9.79 20.26 -7.70
CA GLU A 408 9.01 19.16 -7.13
C GLU A 408 9.59 17.78 -7.52
N ALA A 409 10.23 17.67 -8.69
CA ALA A 409 10.96 16.46 -9.05
C ALA A 409 12.19 16.22 -8.16
N THR A 410 12.90 17.29 -7.79
CA THR A 410 14.06 17.25 -6.88
C THR A 410 13.65 16.86 -5.48
N ASP A 411 12.64 17.49 -4.88
CA ASP A 411 12.19 17.17 -3.51
C ASP A 411 11.92 15.67 -3.34
N HIS A 412 11.30 15.05 -4.35
CA HIS A 412 11.01 13.63 -4.33
C HIS A 412 12.20 12.74 -4.67
N ALA A 413 13.18 13.25 -5.42
CA ALA A 413 14.43 12.54 -5.63
C ALA A 413 15.23 12.52 -4.31
N GLU A 414 15.34 13.64 -3.61
CA GLU A 414 16.01 13.74 -2.30
C GLU A 414 15.37 12.82 -1.25
N GLU A 415 14.03 12.79 -1.17
CA GLU A 415 13.30 11.84 -0.30
C GLU A 415 13.66 10.38 -0.60
N MET A 416 13.89 10.03 -1.87
CA MET A 416 14.31 8.68 -2.24
C MET A 416 15.78 8.40 -1.95
N LEU A 417 16.63 9.44 -1.95
CA LEU A 417 18.06 9.34 -1.66
C LEU A 417 18.35 9.20 -0.16
N GLU A 418 17.38 9.47 0.72
CA GLU A 418 17.50 9.18 2.16
C GLU A 418 17.75 7.68 2.43
N ASP A 419 17.20 6.81 1.59
CA ASP A 419 17.26 5.35 1.76
C ASP A 419 18.07 4.64 0.64
N LYS A 420 18.50 5.34 -0.42
CA LYS A 420 19.10 4.73 -1.62
C LYS A 420 20.24 5.58 -2.19
N TYR A 421 21.24 4.91 -2.74
CA TYR A 421 22.34 5.56 -3.47
C TYR A 421 21.90 6.22 -4.78
N LEU A 422 22.63 7.25 -5.21
CA LEU A 422 22.34 8.02 -6.42
C LEU A 422 22.29 7.15 -7.68
N PHE A 423 23.17 6.16 -7.80
CA PHE A 423 23.17 5.25 -8.95
C PHE A 423 21.89 4.39 -9.03
N GLU A 424 21.30 4.05 -7.88
CA GLU A 424 20.05 3.30 -7.83
C GLU A 424 18.87 4.17 -8.26
N PHE A 425 18.80 5.40 -7.76
CA PHE A 425 17.76 6.36 -8.15
C PHE A 425 17.81 6.60 -9.66
N TYR A 426 18.98 6.91 -10.21
CA TYR A 426 19.11 7.12 -11.64
C TYR A 426 18.83 5.85 -12.46
N GLY A 427 19.33 4.70 -12.03
CA GLY A 427 19.14 3.44 -12.74
C GLY A 427 17.69 2.91 -12.71
N LYS A 428 17.02 2.99 -11.57
CA LYS A 428 15.68 2.42 -11.35
C LYS A 428 14.54 3.42 -11.60
N VAL A 429 14.81 4.74 -11.58
CA VAL A 429 13.76 5.77 -11.66
C VAL A 429 14.00 6.78 -12.79
N ALA A 430 15.12 7.51 -12.77
CA ALA A 430 15.31 8.63 -13.70
C ALA A 430 15.52 8.20 -15.15
N ILE A 431 16.36 7.20 -15.41
CA ILE A 431 16.57 6.69 -16.77
C ILE A 431 15.27 6.06 -17.33
N PRO A 432 14.50 5.24 -16.59
CA PRO A 432 13.18 4.81 -17.03
C PRO A 432 12.20 5.95 -17.33
N ALA A 433 12.23 7.04 -16.56
CA ALA A 433 11.41 8.23 -16.84
C ALA A 433 11.78 8.88 -18.18
N LEU A 434 13.07 8.98 -18.51
CA LEU A 434 13.54 9.48 -19.80
C LEU A 434 13.21 8.52 -20.95
N LEU A 435 13.22 7.20 -20.70
CA LEU A 435 12.81 6.19 -21.68
C LEU A 435 11.33 6.33 -22.06
N LEU A 436 10.44 6.65 -21.10
CA LEU A 436 9.04 6.96 -21.40
C LEU A 436 8.91 8.15 -22.35
N GLY A 437 9.66 9.22 -22.10
CA GLY A 437 9.69 10.39 -22.98
C GLY A 437 10.20 10.08 -24.39
N GLU A 438 11.24 9.26 -24.51
CA GLU A 438 11.75 8.81 -25.80
C GLU A 438 10.73 7.92 -26.55
N GLN A 439 9.99 7.05 -25.84
CA GLN A 439 8.92 6.26 -26.43
C GLN A 439 7.77 7.14 -26.96
N ASP A 440 7.35 8.16 -26.20
CA ASP A 440 6.31 9.09 -26.62
C ASP A 440 6.75 9.95 -27.82
N ARG A 441 8.04 10.29 -27.88
CA ARG A 441 8.65 10.92 -29.06
C ARG A 441 8.63 9.99 -30.28
N GLU A 442 8.98 8.71 -30.12
CA GLU A 442 8.94 7.74 -31.22
C GLU A 442 7.52 7.51 -31.77
N ARG A 443 6.51 7.54 -30.89
CA ARG A 443 5.09 7.43 -31.26
C ARG A 443 4.55 8.70 -31.94
N GLY A 444 5.29 9.80 -31.91
CA GLY A 444 4.87 11.09 -32.46
C GLY A 444 3.80 11.80 -31.62
N VAL A 445 3.68 11.45 -30.34
CA VAL A 445 2.73 12.08 -29.39
C VAL A 445 3.33 13.33 -28.76
N MET A 446 4.67 13.35 -28.60
CA MET A 446 5.41 14.45 -28.00
C MET A 446 5.95 15.43 -29.06
N ASP A 447 5.64 16.71 -28.90
CA ASP A 447 6.15 17.76 -29.79
C ASP A 447 7.60 18.16 -29.46
N ASP A 448 8.20 19.02 -30.29
CA ASP A 448 9.59 19.47 -30.09
C ASP A 448 9.76 20.39 -28.86
N ALA A 449 8.71 21.10 -28.43
CA ALA A 449 8.76 22.01 -27.29
C ALA A 449 8.70 21.25 -25.96
N GLN A 450 7.77 20.29 -25.86
CA GLN A 450 7.64 19.36 -24.75
C GLN A 450 8.91 18.53 -24.55
N ARG A 451 9.55 18.10 -25.63
CA ARG A 451 10.81 17.37 -25.56
C ARG A 451 11.94 18.21 -24.97
N ARG A 452 12.08 19.46 -25.42
CA ARG A 452 13.06 20.42 -24.87
C ARG A 452 12.78 20.70 -23.41
N GLN A 453 11.53 20.97 -23.07
CA GLN A 453 11.11 21.20 -21.69
C GLN A 453 11.44 20.00 -20.79
N LEU A 454 11.12 18.78 -21.24
CA LEU A 454 11.46 17.56 -20.52
C LEU A 454 12.98 17.42 -20.31
N ALA A 455 13.78 17.69 -21.33
CA ALA A 455 15.24 17.63 -21.24
C ALA A 455 15.83 18.72 -20.32
N ASP A 456 15.34 19.95 -20.42
CA ASP A 456 15.77 21.08 -19.59
C ASP A 456 15.41 20.83 -18.11
N SER A 457 14.20 20.33 -17.83
CA SER A 457 13.79 19.94 -16.49
C SER A 457 14.64 18.78 -15.95
N ALA A 458 14.97 17.79 -16.78
CA ALA A 458 15.84 16.68 -16.38
C ALA A 458 17.28 17.13 -16.08
N MET A 459 17.82 18.08 -16.87
CA MET A 459 19.13 18.69 -16.60
C MET A 459 19.11 19.53 -15.33
N THR A 460 18.01 20.25 -15.07
CA THR A 460 17.82 21.02 -13.83
C THR A 460 17.76 20.09 -12.61
N LEU A 461 17.04 18.96 -12.71
CA LEU A 461 17.02 17.93 -11.67
C LEU A 461 18.44 17.43 -11.34
N VAL A 462 19.24 17.10 -12.36
CA VAL A 462 20.63 16.65 -12.16
C VAL A 462 21.47 17.72 -11.48
N ALA A 463 21.30 18.99 -11.87
CA ALA A 463 22.02 20.12 -11.27
C ALA A 463 21.59 20.37 -9.80
N ASN A 464 20.32 20.18 -9.47
CA ASN A 464 19.84 20.32 -8.10
C ASN A 464 20.35 19.20 -7.19
N LEU A 465 20.50 17.98 -7.72
CA LEU A 465 21.03 16.82 -6.98
C LEU A 465 22.55 16.83 -6.78
N ASP A 466 23.26 17.88 -7.21
CA ASP A 466 24.72 17.99 -7.09
C ASP A 466 25.19 18.02 -5.64
N ASP A 467 24.44 18.71 -4.77
CA ASP A 467 24.74 18.77 -3.34
C ASP A 467 24.60 17.37 -2.69
N SER A 468 23.57 16.60 -3.05
CA SER A 468 23.37 15.22 -2.59
C SER A 468 24.47 14.29 -3.12
N ALA A 469 24.87 14.44 -4.38
CA ALA A 469 25.95 13.67 -4.98
C ALA A 469 27.29 13.93 -4.28
N GLN A 470 27.58 15.20 -3.94
CA GLN A 470 28.81 15.54 -3.25
C GLN A 470 28.85 14.99 -1.81
N GLN A 471 27.71 14.99 -1.10
CA GLN A 471 27.61 14.34 0.20
C GLN A 471 27.89 12.82 0.12
N GLU A 472 27.29 12.13 -0.86
CA GLU A 472 27.54 10.70 -1.09
C GLU A 472 29.02 10.43 -1.41
N ALA A 473 29.67 11.27 -2.22
CA ALA A 473 31.08 11.16 -2.54
C ALA A 473 32.00 11.31 -1.31
N GLU A 474 31.69 12.27 -0.42
CA GLU A 474 32.43 12.47 0.82
C GLU A 474 32.28 11.27 1.78
N GLU A 475 31.08 10.67 1.83
CA GLU A 475 30.83 9.45 2.61
C GLU A 475 31.62 8.26 2.05
N GLU A 476 31.65 8.06 0.73
CA GLU A 476 32.44 7.00 0.09
C GLU A 476 33.95 7.16 0.34
N GLU A 477 34.50 8.37 0.19
CA GLU A 477 35.93 8.63 0.49
C GLU A 477 36.27 8.29 1.95
N SER A 478 35.38 8.65 2.88
CA SER A 478 35.56 8.36 4.31
C SER A 478 35.47 6.87 4.62
N GLY A 479 34.55 6.15 3.97
CA GLY A 479 34.39 4.70 4.09
C GLY A 479 35.58 3.93 3.52
N GLN A 480 36.10 4.35 2.36
CA GLN A 480 37.30 3.77 1.76
C GLN A 480 38.54 4.00 2.63
N ALA A 481 38.69 5.19 3.24
CA ALA A 481 39.78 5.49 4.17
C ALA A 481 39.71 4.60 5.43
N ALA A 482 38.52 4.41 6.01
CA ALA A 482 38.32 3.53 7.16
C ALA A 482 38.61 2.05 6.82
N ALA A 483 38.16 1.57 5.66
CA ALA A 483 38.44 0.20 5.20
C ALA A 483 39.92 -0.03 4.84
N ALA A 484 40.61 1.00 4.35
CA ALA A 484 42.05 0.96 4.10
C ALA A 484 42.86 0.91 5.40
N ASP A 485 42.44 1.66 6.43
CA ASP A 485 43.04 1.62 7.77
C ASP A 485 42.79 0.26 8.46
N GLU A 486 41.62 -0.35 8.30
CA GLU A 486 41.34 -1.71 8.78
C GLU A 486 42.20 -2.76 8.08
N LYS A 487 42.31 -2.72 6.74
CA LYS A 487 43.20 -3.62 5.98
C LYS A 487 44.69 -3.40 6.30
N ALA A 488 45.09 -2.17 6.61
CA ALA A 488 46.45 -1.86 7.07
C ALA A 488 46.72 -2.35 8.51
N ALA A 489 45.71 -2.35 9.37
CA ALA A 489 45.78 -2.95 10.70
C ALA A 489 45.84 -4.48 10.64
N ASP A 490 45.06 -5.11 9.75
CA ASP A 490 44.98 -6.56 9.62
C ASP A 490 46.21 -7.16 8.90
N SER A 491 46.81 -6.41 7.96
CA SER A 491 48.10 -6.79 7.35
C SER A 491 49.30 -6.70 8.31
N LYS A 492 49.19 -5.93 9.41
CA LYS A 492 50.18 -5.90 10.50
C LYS A 492 49.93 -6.99 11.56
N ALA A 493 48.73 -7.56 11.63
CA ALA A 493 48.39 -8.68 12.50
C ALA A 493 48.64 -10.06 11.85
N GLY A 494 48.75 -10.11 10.52
CA GLY A 494 48.83 -11.34 9.71
C GLY A 494 50.13 -12.17 9.74
N GLU A 495 51.09 -11.91 10.65
CA GLU A 495 52.29 -12.78 10.80
C GLU A 495 52.27 -13.72 12.02
N LYS A 496 51.16 -13.75 12.79
CA LYS A 496 50.98 -14.74 13.87
C LYS A 496 49.53 -15.21 13.98
N ASN A 497 49.19 -16.27 13.25
CA ASN A 497 48.46 -17.45 13.75
C ASN A 497 47.91 -18.28 12.58
N LYS A 498 48.71 -19.27 12.14
CA LYS A 498 48.18 -20.49 11.54
C LYS A 498 47.99 -21.51 12.66
N ALA A 499 46.76 -21.75 13.13
CA ALA A 499 46.27 -23.05 13.64
C ALA A 499 44.88 -22.93 14.29
N GLY A 500 43.97 -23.85 13.95
CA GLY A 500 42.66 -24.09 14.59
C GLY A 500 41.56 -23.16 14.06
N GLU A 501 40.32 -23.56 13.84
CA GLU A 501 39.57 -24.74 14.29
C GLU A 501 38.28 -24.89 13.47
N LYS A 502 37.72 -26.10 13.47
CA LYS A 502 36.54 -26.53 12.72
C LYS A 502 35.21 -26.18 13.41
N ASN A 503 34.18 -26.02 12.57
CA ASN A 503 32.76 -26.36 12.76
C ASN A 503 31.91 -25.66 13.84
N SER A 504 30.93 -24.88 13.36
CA SER A 504 29.47 -25.05 13.57
C SER A 504 28.78 -23.97 12.73
N GLY A 505 27.73 -24.18 11.95
CA GLY A 505 26.71 -25.19 12.02
C GLY A 505 25.37 -24.59 12.45
N GLU A 506 24.96 -23.44 11.92
CA GLU A 506 23.60 -22.90 12.11
C GLU A 506 23.11 -22.22 10.82
N ALA A 507 22.15 -22.89 10.17
CA ALA A 507 21.44 -22.37 9.01
C ALA A 507 20.36 -21.38 9.49
N LYS A 508 20.61 -20.09 9.28
CA LYS A 508 19.57 -19.06 9.30
C LYS A 508 18.77 -19.12 7.99
N PRO A 509 17.47 -18.78 8.02
CA PRO A 509 16.61 -18.82 6.85
C PRO A 509 17.09 -17.81 5.81
N VAL A 510 17.13 -18.25 4.56
CA VAL A 510 17.49 -17.46 3.37
C VAL A 510 16.41 -16.39 3.17
N GLU A 511 16.62 -15.23 3.76
CA GLU A 511 16.12 -13.99 3.21
C GLU A 511 16.93 -13.74 1.93
N VAL A 512 16.24 -13.41 0.84
CA VAL A 512 16.90 -13.00 -0.40
C VAL A 512 17.49 -11.63 -0.11
N GLU A 513 18.71 -11.61 0.41
CA GLU A 513 19.56 -10.42 0.47
C GLU A 513 19.70 -9.95 -0.98
N GLU A 514 19.16 -8.78 -1.30
CA GLU A 514 19.52 -8.06 -2.53
C GLU A 514 21.04 -7.92 -2.49
N GLU A 515 21.76 -8.55 -3.44
CA GLU A 515 23.22 -8.45 -3.52
C GLU A 515 23.61 -6.97 -3.49
N GLU A 516 24.28 -6.54 -2.43
CA GLU A 516 24.80 -5.19 -2.29
C GLU A 516 25.80 -4.95 -3.44
N VAL A 517 25.39 -4.19 -4.46
CA VAL A 517 26.19 -3.97 -5.66
C VAL A 517 27.21 -2.88 -5.39
N ASP A 518 28.45 -3.29 -5.08
CA ASP A 518 29.57 -2.38 -4.90
C ASP A 518 30.14 -1.93 -6.26
N LEU A 519 30.26 -0.61 -6.46
CA LEU A 519 30.76 -0.01 -7.69
C LEU A 519 32.30 0.12 -7.66
N PRO A 520 32.98 0.08 -8.82
CA PRO A 520 34.43 0.18 -8.84
C PRO A 520 34.93 1.61 -8.62
N ASP A 521 36.00 1.78 -7.83
CA ASP A 521 36.71 3.05 -7.64
C ASP A 521 37.25 3.64 -8.96
N GLY A 522 36.89 4.90 -9.21
CA GLY A 522 37.21 5.69 -10.38
C GLY A 522 38.46 6.58 -10.24
N SER A 523 39.10 6.58 -9.07
CA SER A 523 40.27 7.41 -8.77
C SER A 523 41.36 7.35 -9.83
N GLY A 524 41.67 8.51 -10.43
CA GLY A 524 42.70 8.67 -11.45
C GLY A 524 42.29 8.22 -12.86
N ILE A 525 40.99 8.00 -13.12
CA ILE A 525 40.45 7.72 -14.46
C ILE A 525 39.73 8.97 -14.96
N ALA A 526 40.05 9.40 -16.18
CA ALA A 526 39.36 10.51 -16.84
C ALA A 526 38.33 10.00 -17.85
N VAL A 527 37.05 10.37 -17.67
CA VAL A 527 35.93 9.91 -18.51
C VAL A 527 35.23 11.10 -19.19
N LEU A 528 34.88 10.96 -20.47
CA LEU A 528 33.99 11.88 -21.17
C LEU A 528 32.63 11.21 -21.38
N CYS A 529 31.58 11.76 -20.78
CA CYS A 529 30.20 11.31 -20.95
C CYS A 529 29.47 12.21 -21.94
N ALA A 530 28.76 11.61 -22.90
CA ALA A 530 28.06 12.38 -23.92
C ALA A 530 26.77 11.72 -24.43
N GLY A 531 25.78 12.54 -24.78
CA GLY A 531 24.52 12.08 -25.36
C GLY A 531 24.68 11.70 -26.84
N GLY A 532 24.03 10.62 -27.25
CA GLY A 532 24.25 10.01 -28.55
C GLY A 532 23.49 10.67 -29.72
N ARG A 533 22.29 11.20 -29.48
CA ARG A 533 21.42 11.66 -30.58
C ARG A 533 20.58 12.90 -30.29
N GLY A 534 20.19 13.14 -29.04
CA GLY A 534 19.32 14.29 -28.71
C GLY A 534 19.43 14.72 -27.25
N GLU A 535 18.67 15.76 -26.91
CA GLU A 535 18.73 16.45 -25.61
C GLU A 535 18.40 15.51 -24.43
N LEU A 536 17.49 14.54 -24.61
CA LEU A 536 17.21 13.53 -23.58
C LEU A 536 18.40 12.58 -23.35
N ASP A 537 19.18 12.28 -24.39
CA ASP A 537 20.41 11.49 -24.24
C ASP A 537 21.49 12.28 -23.49
N ASP A 538 21.52 13.61 -23.64
CA ASP A 538 22.43 14.49 -22.89
C ASP A 538 22.10 14.48 -21.40
N ALA A 539 20.81 14.53 -21.04
CA ALA A 539 20.36 14.40 -19.65
C ALA A 539 20.76 13.04 -19.05
N ALA A 540 20.55 11.94 -19.79
CA ALA A 540 20.98 10.62 -19.36
C ALA A 540 22.51 10.51 -19.22
N ALA A 541 23.28 11.18 -20.09
CA ALA A 541 24.73 11.24 -19.99
C ALA A 541 25.21 12.08 -18.80
N ALA A 542 24.48 13.15 -18.44
CA ALA A 542 24.76 13.95 -17.25
C ALA A 542 24.51 13.16 -15.95
N MET A 543 23.43 12.37 -15.89
CA MET A 543 23.18 11.45 -14.77
C MET A 543 24.32 10.44 -14.59
N LEU A 544 24.78 9.81 -15.68
CA LEU A 544 25.93 8.90 -15.64
C LEU A 544 27.22 9.61 -15.22
N ALA A 545 27.42 10.85 -15.68
CA ALA A 545 28.59 11.63 -15.32
C ALA A 545 28.66 11.89 -13.82
N GLN A 546 27.53 12.28 -13.21
CA GLN A 546 27.46 12.55 -11.78
C GLN A 546 27.73 11.28 -10.95
N VAL A 547 27.20 10.12 -11.34
CA VAL A 547 27.53 8.84 -10.68
C VAL A 547 29.02 8.51 -10.78
N LEU A 548 29.66 8.79 -11.91
CA LEU A 548 31.10 8.58 -12.08
C LEU A 548 31.93 9.56 -11.25
N GLU A 549 31.46 10.79 -11.05
CA GLU A 549 32.07 11.79 -10.18
C GLU A 549 32.00 11.34 -8.70
N VAL A 550 30.86 10.81 -8.26
CA VAL A 550 30.69 10.22 -6.91
C VAL A 550 31.72 9.12 -6.66
N GLN A 551 31.96 8.26 -7.65
CA GLN A 551 32.96 7.18 -7.59
C GLN A 551 34.42 7.66 -7.73
N GLY A 552 34.69 8.98 -7.71
CA GLY A 552 36.04 9.56 -7.72
C GLY A 552 36.69 9.73 -9.10
N ALA A 553 35.96 9.55 -10.20
CA ALA A 553 36.50 9.76 -11.55
C ALA A 553 36.50 11.24 -11.94
N SER A 554 37.49 11.66 -12.75
CA SER A 554 37.50 12.98 -13.37
C SER A 554 36.61 12.99 -14.60
N VAL A 555 35.41 13.56 -14.52
CA VAL A 555 34.43 13.49 -15.61
C VAL A 555 34.33 14.80 -16.37
N SER A 556 34.19 14.69 -17.68
CA SER A 556 33.84 15.79 -18.58
C SER A 556 32.54 15.45 -19.31
N LYS A 557 31.72 16.47 -19.60
CA LYS A 557 30.41 16.32 -20.26
C LYS A 557 30.46 16.94 -21.64
N ALA A 558 29.87 16.28 -22.64
CA ALA A 558 29.68 16.83 -23.98
C ALA A 558 28.24 16.59 -24.46
N SER A 559 27.69 17.56 -25.19
CA SER A 559 26.36 17.44 -25.78
C SER A 559 26.39 16.61 -27.08
N PHE A 560 25.22 16.10 -27.47
CA PHE A 560 25.08 15.41 -28.76
C PHE A 560 25.47 16.30 -29.95
N THR A 561 25.31 17.62 -29.81
CA THR A 561 25.70 18.59 -30.85
C THR A 561 27.22 18.69 -31.02
N GLU A 562 27.98 18.49 -29.94
CA GLU A 562 29.46 18.50 -29.98
C GLU A 562 30.03 17.22 -30.57
N LEU A 563 29.27 16.12 -30.57
CA LEU A 563 29.64 14.87 -31.21
C LEU A 563 29.36 14.84 -32.72
N GLU A 564 28.74 15.90 -33.26
CA GLU A 564 28.50 16.03 -34.68
C GLU A 564 29.81 16.04 -35.50
N PRO A 565 29.78 15.64 -36.79
CA PRO A 565 30.98 15.49 -37.61
C PRO A 565 31.93 16.70 -37.66
N LEU A 566 31.38 17.91 -37.53
CA LEU A 566 32.13 19.17 -37.58
C LEU A 566 32.72 19.55 -36.22
N ALA A 567 31.99 19.27 -35.12
CA ALA A 567 32.34 19.72 -33.77
C ALA A 567 33.24 18.72 -33.03
N ILE A 568 33.11 17.41 -33.29
CA ILE A 568 33.80 16.34 -32.56
C ILE A 568 35.34 16.41 -32.62
N ARG A 569 35.90 17.13 -33.59
CA ARG A 569 37.35 17.36 -33.69
C ARG A 569 37.86 18.44 -32.73
N ARG A 570 36.96 19.20 -32.11
CA ARG A 570 37.27 20.26 -31.14
C ARG A 570 37.29 19.75 -29.70
N LEU A 571 36.80 18.53 -29.46
CA LEU A 571 36.85 17.90 -28.14
C LEU A 571 38.30 17.63 -27.75
N ASP A 572 38.67 18.02 -26.53
CA ASP A 572 39.95 17.65 -25.94
C ASP A 572 39.88 16.19 -25.49
N LEU A 573 40.55 15.31 -26.23
CA LEU A 573 40.61 13.88 -25.95
C LEU A 573 42.00 13.45 -25.48
N GLU A 574 42.94 14.39 -25.25
CA GLU A 574 44.31 14.03 -24.89
C GLU A 574 44.37 13.42 -23.50
N ALA A 575 43.74 14.09 -22.52
CA ALA A 575 43.68 13.67 -21.12
C ALA A 575 42.61 12.61 -20.79
N ILE A 576 41.73 12.27 -21.74
CA ILE A 576 40.61 11.34 -21.51
C ILE A 576 41.01 9.88 -21.75
N ASP A 577 40.71 8.99 -20.80
CA ASP A 577 40.97 7.55 -20.88
C ASP A 577 39.83 6.78 -21.55
N ALA A 578 38.59 7.15 -21.24
CA ALA A 578 37.38 6.53 -21.78
C ALA A 578 36.33 7.55 -22.21
N VAL A 579 35.67 7.29 -23.34
CA VAL A 579 34.47 8.04 -23.78
C VAL A 579 33.26 7.13 -23.68
N VAL A 580 32.20 7.57 -23.03
CA VAL A 580 30.94 6.84 -22.90
C VAL A 580 29.83 7.61 -23.59
N ILE A 581 29.15 6.96 -24.53
CA ILE A 581 28.04 7.57 -25.27
C ILE A 581 26.74 6.86 -24.94
N GLY A 582 25.78 7.61 -24.41
CA GLY A 582 24.45 7.12 -24.05
C GLY A 582 23.41 7.25 -25.16
N PHE A 583 22.56 6.25 -25.31
CA PHE A 583 21.39 6.26 -26.19
C PHE A 583 20.18 5.71 -25.44
N LEU A 584 19.13 6.52 -25.29
CA LEU A 584 17.81 6.05 -24.86
C LEU A 584 17.15 5.22 -25.97
N ASN A 585 17.51 5.49 -27.22
CA ASN A 585 16.98 4.79 -28.38
C ASN A 585 17.84 3.60 -28.83
N ARG A 586 17.35 2.39 -28.59
CA ARG A 586 18.01 1.13 -28.97
C ARG A 586 18.21 0.94 -30.49
N GLN A 587 17.44 1.61 -31.33
CA GLN A 587 17.58 1.49 -32.78
C GLN A 587 18.80 2.25 -33.34
N SER A 588 19.50 3.02 -32.50
CA SER A 588 20.62 3.89 -32.91
C SER A 588 21.95 3.15 -33.14
N THR A 589 21.95 1.81 -33.25
CA THR A 589 23.16 0.98 -33.44
C THR A 589 24.05 1.40 -34.61
N ARG A 590 23.47 1.84 -35.74
CA ARG A 590 24.25 2.35 -36.88
C ARG A 590 24.96 3.65 -36.53
N HIS A 591 24.26 4.55 -35.85
CA HIS A 591 24.81 5.85 -35.42
C HIS A 591 25.95 5.64 -34.41
N ALA A 592 25.72 4.83 -33.38
CA ALA A 592 26.74 4.43 -32.41
C ALA A 592 28.01 3.88 -33.09
N ARG A 593 27.86 2.98 -34.08
CA ARG A 593 29.00 2.45 -34.84
C ARG A 593 29.80 3.56 -35.55
N PHE A 594 29.14 4.57 -36.10
CA PHE A 594 29.84 5.69 -36.75
C PHE A 594 30.60 6.55 -35.75
N MET A 595 30.03 6.81 -34.57
CA MET A 595 30.67 7.58 -33.50
C MET A 595 31.92 6.86 -32.97
N VAL A 596 31.80 5.58 -32.63
CA VAL A 596 32.94 4.75 -32.17
C VAL A 596 34.10 4.80 -33.17
N ARG A 597 33.79 4.59 -34.46
CA ARG A 597 34.80 4.64 -35.53
C ARG A 597 35.42 6.02 -35.69
N ARG A 598 34.67 7.10 -35.44
CA ARG A 598 35.19 8.46 -35.56
C ARG A 598 36.12 8.79 -34.40
N LEU A 599 35.70 8.52 -33.17
CA LEU A 599 36.52 8.73 -31.97
C LEU A 599 37.83 7.91 -32.03
N LYS A 600 37.74 6.63 -32.39
CA LYS A 600 38.94 5.78 -32.56
C LYS A 600 39.84 6.17 -33.74
N ARG A 601 39.36 6.97 -34.70
CA ARG A 601 40.21 7.57 -35.74
C ARG A 601 40.94 8.81 -35.25
N ILE A 602 40.38 9.52 -34.28
CA ILE A 602 41.02 10.69 -33.65
C ILE A 602 42.10 10.19 -32.67
N LYS A 603 41.76 9.24 -31.78
CA LYS A 603 42.69 8.62 -30.83
C LYS A 603 42.55 7.09 -30.87
N ALA A 604 43.52 6.41 -31.50
CA ALA A 604 43.44 4.97 -31.77
C ALA A 604 43.43 4.08 -30.51
N LYS A 605 44.00 4.56 -29.41
CA LYS A 605 44.07 3.86 -28.12
C LYS A 605 42.96 4.29 -27.13
N LEU A 606 42.01 5.10 -27.57
CA LEU A 606 40.90 5.55 -26.72
C LEU A 606 39.89 4.43 -26.51
N ARG A 607 39.49 4.21 -25.24
CA ARG A 607 38.38 3.32 -24.92
C ARG A 607 37.07 4.05 -25.23
N VAL A 608 36.16 3.39 -25.94
CA VAL A 608 34.84 3.93 -26.28
C VAL A 608 33.76 2.93 -25.88
N GLY A 609 32.94 3.31 -24.91
CA GLY A 609 31.77 2.57 -24.45
C GLY A 609 30.47 3.12 -25.06
N ILE A 610 29.51 2.23 -25.31
CA ILE A 610 28.16 2.61 -25.75
C ILE A 610 27.15 2.11 -24.73
N VAL A 611 26.25 2.98 -24.27
CA VAL A 611 25.16 2.62 -23.37
C VAL A 611 23.84 2.67 -24.13
N PHE A 612 23.10 1.57 -24.15
CA PHE A 612 21.73 1.52 -24.65
C PHE A 612 20.79 1.32 -23.48
N TRP A 613 20.25 2.41 -22.94
CA TRP A 613 19.42 2.36 -21.74
C TRP A 613 18.21 1.41 -21.88
N SER A 614 17.83 0.79 -20.77
CA SER A 614 16.84 -0.30 -20.68
C SER A 614 15.99 -0.18 -19.42
N GLU A 615 14.71 -0.52 -19.50
CA GLU A 615 13.86 -0.73 -18.31
C GLU A 615 14.26 -2.02 -17.56
N VAL A 616 14.65 -3.07 -18.28
CA VAL A 616 15.22 -4.28 -17.69
C VAL A 616 16.70 -4.02 -17.44
N GLY A 617 17.05 -3.58 -16.24
CA GLY A 617 18.45 -3.39 -15.82
C GLY A 617 19.26 -4.68 -15.95
N ASN A 618 20.59 -4.54 -16.14
CA ASN A 618 21.57 -5.58 -16.47
C ASN A 618 21.10 -6.52 -17.61
N GLY A 619 21.38 -6.09 -18.85
CA GLY A 619 21.12 -6.92 -20.02
C GLY A 619 22.05 -8.15 -20.06
N ASP A 620 21.64 -9.17 -20.81
CA ASP A 620 22.44 -10.37 -21.02
C ASP A 620 23.89 -10.01 -21.43
N VAL A 621 24.85 -10.37 -20.57
CA VAL A 621 26.28 -10.08 -20.73
C VAL A 621 26.79 -10.61 -22.08
N GLU A 622 26.23 -11.72 -22.56
CA GLU A 622 26.61 -12.32 -23.83
C GLU A 622 26.11 -11.46 -25.01
N ALA A 623 24.87 -10.98 -24.94
CA ALA A 623 24.30 -10.06 -25.94
C ALA A 623 25.04 -8.70 -25.96
N ALA A 624 25.44 -8.19 -24.80
CA ALA A 624 26.25 -6.98 -24.70
C ALA A 624 27.62 -7.15 -25.39
N ALA A 625 28.30 -8.27 -25.15
CA ALA A 625 29.58 -8.58 -25.75
C ALA A 625 29.50 -8.75 -27.29
N GLU A 626 28.47 -9.42 -27.79
CA GLU A 626 28.24 -9.57 -29.23
C GLU A 626 28.00 -8.21 -29.91
N LEU A 627 27.18 -7.36 -29.28
CA LEU A 627 26.90 -6.03 -29.81
C LEU A 627 28.15 -5.14 -29.78
N ALA A 628 28.95 -5.19 -28.71
CA ALA A 628 30.22 -4.48 -28.59
C ALA A 628 31.19 -4.87 -29.73
N ALA A 629 31.33 -6.17 -30.00
CA ALA A 629 32.16 -6.67 -31.09
C ALA A 629 31.69 -6.17 -32.47
N THR A 630 30.37 -6.10 -32.67
CA THR A 630 29.76 -5.61 -33.92
C THR A 630 29.97 -4.11 -34.10
N LEU A 631 29.95 -3.33 -33.02
CA LEU A 631 30.18 -1.89 -33.03
C LEU A 631 31.68 -1.53 -33.09
N ASN A 632 32.57 -2.44 -32.72
CA ASN A 632 33.99 -2.19 -32.39
C ASN A 632 34.15 -1.26 -31.16
N ALA A 633 33.15 -1.26 -30.28
CA ALA A 633 33.20 -0.60 -28.99
C ALA A 633 34.01 -1.45 -28.00
N ASP A 634 34.51 -0.83 -26.94
CA ASP A 634 35.25 -1.51 -25.87
C ASP A 634 34.32 -2.25 -24.92
N PHE A 635 33.12 -1.72 -24.70
CA PHE A 635 32.03 -2.36 -23.99
C PHE A 635 30.69 -1.80 -24.47
N VAL A 636 29.63 -2.53 -24.19
CA VAL A 636 28.24 -2.07 -24.31
C VAL A 636 27.55 -2.33 -22.98
N ALA A 637 26.75 -1.38 -22.52
CA ALA A 637 25.98 -1.48 -21.28
C ALA A 637 24.49 -1.22 -21.53
N PHE A 638 23.63 -1.78 -20.68
CA PHE A 638 22.18 -1.59 -20.75
C PHE A 638 21.60 -0.90 -19.50
N GLY A 639 22.35 -0.82 -18.41
CA GLY A 639 21.97 -0.16 -17.17
C GLY A 639 23.12 0.64 -16.55
N MET A 640 22.83 1.34 -15.45
CA MET A 640 23.78 2.25 -14.79
C MET A 640 25.03 1.51 -14.28
N VAL A 641 24.84 0.39 -13.58
CA VAL A 641 25.93 -0.43 -13.01
C VAL A 641 26.91 -0.91 -14.08
N ASP A 642 26.40 -1.50 -15.17
CA ASP A 642 27.22 -1.96 -16.29
C ASP A 642 27.98 -0.79 -16.96
N ALA A 643 27.34 0.38 -17.05
CA ALA A 643 27.92 1.56 -17.68
C ALA A 643 29.10 2.09 -16.85
N VAL A 644 28.92 2.24 -15.54
CA VAL A 644 29.96 2.67 -14.60
C VAL A 644 31.11 1.66 -14.59
N THR A 645 30.79 0.36 -14.44
CA THR A 645 31.79 -0.72 -14.42
C THR A 645 32.61 -0.78 -15.71
N GLY A 646 31.96 -0.60 -16.87
CA GLY A 646 32.65 -0.57 -18.15
C GLY A 646 33.54 0.67 -18.33
N ALA A 647 33.06 1.83 -17.88
CA ALA A 647 33.74 3.12 -17.96
C ALA A 647 35.03 3.12 -17.14
N LEU A 648 34.96 2.66 -15.90
CA LEU A 648 36.07 2.63 -14.94
C LEU A 648 37.02 1.42 -15.12
N SER A 649 36.74 0.55 -16.08
CA SER A 649 37.59 -0.61 -16.35
C SER A 649 39.00 -0.23 -16.85
N LYS A 650 40.05 -0.84 -16.29
CA LYS A 650 41.45 -0.62 -16.73
C LYS A 650 41.88 -1.52 -17.92
N LYS A 651 40.94 -2.11 -18.66
CA LYS A 651 41.21 -2.99 -19.82
C LYS A 651 41.77 -2.21 -21.01
N ALA A 652 42.65 -2.84 -21.79
CA ALA A 652 43.23 -2.22 -22.99
C ALA A 652 42.19 -1.95 -24.09
N ALA A 653 42.38 -0.86 -24.84
CA ALA A 653 41.44 -0.45 -25.88
C ALA A 653 41.41 -1.39 -27.10
N VAL A 654 40.20 -1.69 -27.58
CA VAL A 654 39.95 -2.50 -28.77
C VAL A 654 40.30 -1.71 -30.02
N THR A 655 41.32 -2.13 -30.77
CA THR A 655 41.74 -1.46 -31.99
C THR A 655 40.75 -1.68 -33.15
N LEU A 656 40.52 -0.66 -33.97
CA LEU A 656 39.69 -0.80 -35.18
C LEU A 656 40.29 -1.83 -36.14
N LYS A 657 39.48 -2.82 -36.56
CA LYS A 657 39.87 -3.72 -37.66
C LYS A 657 40.13 -2.88 -38.93
N PRO A 658 41.32 -2.95 -39.54
CA PRO A 658 41.61 -2.17 -40.73
C PRO A 658 40.64 -2.55 -41.85
N ALA A 659 39.97 -1.56 -42.44
CA ALA A 659 39.17 -1.80 -43.63
C ALA A 659 40.10 -2.36 -44.72
N HIS A 660 39.69 -3.46 -45.38
CA HIS A 660 40.44 -4.03 -46.51
C HIS A 660 40.81 -2.89 -47.48
N ARG A 661 42.12 -2.56 -47.56
CA ARG A 661 42.63 -1.63 -48.57
C ARG A 661 42.22 -2.18 -49.93
N ARG A 662 41.27 -1.53 -50.61
CA ARG A 662 41.10 -1.74 -52.06
C ARG A 662 42.48 -1.50 -52.68
N ARG A 663 43.03 -2.54 -53.32
CA ARG A 663 44.28 -2.45 -54.08
C ARG A 663 44.20 -1.20 -54.96
N GLN A 664 45.17 -0.29 -54.81
CA GLN A 664 45.32 0.82 -55.76
C GLN A 664 45.29 0.24 -57.17
N PRO A 665 44.46 0.77 -58.09
CA PRO A 665 44.58 0.37 -59.48
C PRO A 665 46.00 0.72 -59.96
N ALA A 666 46.72 -0.29 -60.42
CA ALA A 666 48.06 -0.14 -60.99
C ALA A 666 47.99 0.71 -62.26
N ARG A 667 47.99 2.03 -62.12
CA ARG A 667 47.99 2.94 -63.27
C ARG A 667 48.83 4.18 -63.00
N ARG A 668 50.15 3.95 -62.86
CA ARG A 668 51.20 4.97 -63.09
C ARG A 668 52.60 4.31 -63.14
N LYS A 669 52.82 3.41 -64.10
CA LYS A 669 54.18 2.97 -64.50
C LYS A 669 54.35 2.71 -66.01
N GLN A 670 53.39 3.14 -66.85
CA GLN A 670 53.46 2.98 -68.31
C GLN A 670 53.39 4.30 -69.10
N LEU A 671 53.67 5.44 -68.47
CA LEU A 671 53.75 6.75 -69.17
C LEU A 671 55.14 7.40 -69.06
N GLN A 672 56.19 6.61 -68.82
CA GLN A 672 57.59 7.06 -68.91
C GLN A 672 58.42 6.23 -69.91
N ALA A 673 57.75 5.51 -70.82
CA ALA A 673 58.41 4.76 -71.90
C ALA A 673 57.88 5.18 -73.30
N ALA A 674 57.36 6.41 -73.41
CA ALA A 674 56.98 7.01 -74.68
C ALA A 674 57.15 8.53 -74.57
N GLU A 675 58.39 8.98 -74.53
CA GLU A 675 58.86 10.29 -75.04
C GLU A 675 60.31 10.14 -75.48
#